data_AF-A0A5D0TSG7-F1
#
_entry.id   AF-A0A5D0TSG7-F1
#
_cell.length_a   1.000
_cell.length_b   1.000
_cell.length_c   1.000
_cell.angle_alpha   90.00
_cell.angle_beta   90.00
_cell.angle_gamma   90.00
#
_symmetry.space_group_name_H-M   'P 1'
#
loop_
_entity.id
_entity.type
_entity.pdbx_description
1 polymer ?
#
loop_
_entity_poly.entity_id
_entity_poly.type
_entity_poly.pdbx_seq_one_letter_code
_entity_poly.pdbx_strand_id
1 'polypeptide(L)'
;MHLEFDHSGSSLGGRIRLWCLLIFVICAPWTQGPTGRSPESFDGSPVVAALEAWLLGPRWRLWADGPVDWGVLVYQDLKFVLFVALLAFFASRLLNKGVLNWPRCLAAGVLPSILVGFIPATLTVSFADFPPVPQLFLIYVFPLPGLVFGLAVGALLALLTLGRPGRLAGRSIGAARASIRPGKRGVGMTTAQQVRAPVGSVQGDVTRYLCAGAYIDEKFADRVVEEVLADEISAVAPSPDVDLEAVARHCLAAREIRYPRDLRLAGAFGVVALFAPLWLLFVAFLVAAAGQADRRRSLSTRGQRHPDERAFLRVGVQAGVLVLVAFMFVTGFSKLPVHGILSWLFGTYMSGIPAMLASIGAALYASMTMMRHDLATDELLRTTLSREAFAWPALPLVPRGDWIKDRLAAIRQAQDGNVTVYSGYTPFMGYANAQSNWKLAVPLLPAERPTGGPRPDAPTPFTVAELVDHVRERLGAAVEGDGAPGTGDAEVSGSLLIEDRVFADGATIGDDERFMSDQDLAPVMRLSPDAVQEIILNPTGTVRHYLALHLPLWGGDVVPSVFLHFSTVGDTLHLRCSNHVLGPVAADYHLVDRLRDPLTPERRRELLLGALSRTGTALFEAPLKALRHARFEHRHGKRMEHELAALTQDPMYDLGARLSIREMALSPTYFNYFQVTDAERIISSVQLHTLAIIRKFLDARGFDTTDLRSQQQTIVNQGIIQQGGTSIVGNQAVGTGASATQNAAGHPDMAAASSE
;
A
#
# COMPACT_ATOMS: atom_id res chain seq x y z
N MET A 1 0.85 -32.40 25.43
CA MET A 1 -0.27 -32.34 26.39
C MET A 1 -0.69 -30.87 26.51
N HIS A 2 -1.58 -30.41 25.63
CA HIS A 2 -2.19 -29.08 25.73
C HIS A 2 -3.67 -29.23 25.38
N LEU A 3 -4.52 -29.00 26.38
CA LEU A 3 -5.96 -29.00 26.30
C LEU A 3 -6.42 -27.70 25.63
N GLU A 4 -7.08 -27.82 24.48
CA GLU A 4 -7.91 -26.76 23.90
C GLU A 4 -9.22 -26.65 24.68
N PHE A 5 -9.47 -25.48 25.27
CA PHE A 5 -10.82 -25.10 25.68
C PHE A 5 -11.56 -24.53 24.46
N ASP A 6 -12.48 -25.33 23.93
CA ASP A 6 -13.41 -24.95 22.87
C ASP A 6 -14.47 -23.99 23.44
N HIS A 7 -14.32 -22.69 23.20
CA HIS A 7 -15.38 -21.72 23.47
C HIS A 7 -16.44 -21.83 22.38
N SER A 8 -17.52 -22.54 22.71
CA SER A 8 -18.78 -22.59 21.96
C SER A 8 -19.30 -21.17 21.65
N GLY A 9 -18.99 -20.69 20.45
CA GLY A 9 -19.55 -19.46 19.91
C GLY A 9 -21.05 -19.62 19.70
N SER A 10 -21.85 -19.02 20.59
CA SER A 10 -23.31 -18.95 20.45
C SER A 10 -23.70 -18.51 19.02
N SER A 11 -24.50 -19.34 18.35
CA SER A 11 -24.99 -19.04 16.99
C SER A 11 -25.69 -17.67 16.98
N LEU A 12 -25.61 -16.93 15.87
CA LEU A 12 -26.26 -15.61 15.72
C LEU A 12 -27.75 -15.68 16.11
N GLY A 13 -28.41 -16.80 15.80
CA GLY A 13 -29.78 -17.08 16.24
C GLY A 13 -29.91 -17.20 17.75
N GLY A 14 -28.94 -17.80 18.44
CA GLY A 14 -28.88 -17.85 19.91
C GLY A 14 -28.72 -16.47 20.54
N ARG A 15 -27.85 -15.60 20.00
CA ARG A 15 -27.66 -14.23 20.51
C ARG A 15 -28.87 -13.34 20.28
N ILE A 16 -29.48 -13.43 19.10
CA ILE A 16 -30.72 -12.68 18.79
C ILE A 16 -31.88 -13.17 19.67
N ARG A 17 -32.00 -14.49 19.91
CA ARG A 17 -33.01 -15.05 20.83
C ARG A 17 -32.77 -14.60 22.27
N LEU A 18 -31.54 -14.67 22.76
CA LEU A 18 -31.17 -14.24 24.11
C LEU A 18 -31.42 -12.74 24.32
N TRP A 19 -31.16 -11.93 23.29
CA TRP A 19 -31.44 -10.50 23.29
C TRP A 19 -32.93 -10.18 23.24
N CYS A 20 -33.71 -10.87 22.40
CA CYS A 20 -35.17 -10.76 22.42
C CYS A 20 -35.73 -11.17 23.79
N LEU A 21 -35.13 -12.18 24.44
CA LEU A 21 -35.48 -12.61 25.81
C LEU A 21 -35.10 -11.54 26.86
N LEU A 22 -33.97 -10.86 26.70
CA LEU A 22 -33.53 -9.79 27.59
C LEU A 22 -34.45 -8.55 27.48
N ILE A 23 -34.82 -8.16 26.26
CA ILE A 23 -35.82 -7.12 26.02
C ILE A 23 -37.18 -7.56 26.54
N PHE A 24 -37.56 -8.83 26.37
CA PHE A 24 -38.80 -9.37 26.91
C PHE A 24 -38.85 -9.24 28.43
N VAL A 25 -37.77 -9.56 29.15
CA VAL A 25 -37.72 -9.47 30.62
C VAL A 25 -37.69 -8.02 31.11
N ILE A 26 -36.93 -7.13 30.47
CA ILE A 26 -36.79 -5.72 30.89
C ILE A 26 -38.06 -4.91 30.57
N CYS A 27 -38.73 -5.22 29.46
CA CYS A 27 -39.90 -4.48 28.98
C CYS A 27 -41.24 -5.15 29.29
N ALA A 28 -41.27 -6.28 30.01
CA ALA A 28 -42.52 -6.94 30.36
C ALA A 28 -43.36 -6.10 31.34
N PRO A 29 -44.68 -5.98 31.13
CA PRO A 29 -45.56 -5.18 31.99
C PRO A 29 -45.49 -5.55 33.49
N TRP A 30 -45.26 -6.84 33.78
CA TRP A 30 -45.23 -7.40 35.13
C TRP A 30 -43.90 -7.18 35.87
N THR A 31 -42.77 -7.02 35.17
CA THR A 31 -41.47 -6.75 35.82
C THR A 31 -41.34 -5.30 36.26
N GLN A 32 -42.15 -4.41 35.70
CA GLN A 32 -42.24 -2.99 36.07
C GLN A 32 -43.29 -2.69 37.15
N GLY A 33 -43.91 -3.74 37.72
CA GLY A 33 -44.99 -3.68 38.70
C GLY A 33 -44.68 -3.03 40.07
N PRO A 34 -43.47 -3.11 40.67
CA PRO A 34 -43.27 -2.64 42.05
C PRO A 34 -42.65 -1.25 42.21
N THR A 35 -42.13 -0.58 41.18
CA THR A 35 -41.60 0.79 41.29
C THR A 35 -42.70 1.83 41.07
N GLY A 36 -43.72 1.79 41.93
CA GLY A 36 -44.85 2.71 41.87
C GLY A 36 -44.51 4.08 42.44
N ARG A 37 -44.16 5.05 41.58
CA ARG A 37 -44.30 6.49 41.89
C ARG A 37 -44.82 7.24 40.68
N SER A 38 -45.86 8.03 40.89
CA SER A 38 -46.44 8.94 39.89
C SER A 38 -45.38 9.95 39.44
N PRO A 39 -45.34 10.38 38.16
CA PRO A 39 -44.50 11.49 37.71
C PRO A 39 -44.75 12.79 38.48
N GLU A 40 -45.96 12.96 39.06
CA GLU A 40 -46.30 14.11 39.89
C GLU A 40 -45.65 14.08 41.27
N SER A 41 -45.11 12.92 41.69
CA SER A 41 -44.37 12.75 42.95
C SER A 41 -42.84 12.84 42.79
N PHE A 42 -42.36 13.16 41.58
CA PHE A 42 -40.94 13.33 41.32
C PHE A 42 -40.55 14.79 41.58
N ASP A 43 -40.01 15.06 42.78
CA ASP A 43 -39.43 16.35 43.16
C ASP A 43 -38.04 16.59 42.50
N GLY A 44 -37.79 15.92 41.38
CA GLY A 44 -36.52 15.89 40.64
C GLY A 44 -36.66 16.44 39.22
N SER A 45 -35.54 16.81 38.61
CA SER A 45 -35.52 17.52 37.33
C SER A 45 -36.38 16.85 36.23
N PRO A 46 -37.12 17.62 35.41
CA PRO A 46 -38.00 17.11 34.35
C PRO A 46 -37.26 16.25 33.30
N VAL A 47 -35.93 16.26 33.33
CA VAL A 47 -35.00 15.50 32.49
C VAL A 47 -34.98 14.02 32.84
N VAL A 48 -35.03 13.68 34.14
CA VAL A 48 -35.03 12.27 34.59
C VAL A 48 -36.37 11.64 34.25
N ALA A 49 -37.47 12.38 34.45
CA ALA A 49 -38.80 11.97 34.03
C ALA A 49 -38.91 11.81 32.50
N ALA A 50 -38.28 12.70 31.72
CA ALA A 50 -38.24 12.59 30.27
C ALA A 50 -37.36 11.41 29.79
N LEU A 51 -36.22 11.17 30.42
CA LEU A 51 -35.33 10.04 30.12
C LEU A 51 -35.98 8.69 30.46
N GLU A 52 -36.65 8.57 31.62
CA GLU A 52 -37.46 7.40 31.94
C GLU A 52 -38.59 7.22 30.90
N ALA A 53 -39.31 8.29 30.55
CA ALA A 53 -40.38 8.23 29.55
C ALA A 53 -39.87 7.84 28.15
N TRP A 54 -38.62 8.16 27.80
CA TRP A 54 -38.02 7.86 26.50
C TRP A 54 -37.38 6.47 26.44
N LEU A 55 -36.71 6.03 27.51
CA LEU A 55 -36.14 4.69 27.65
C LEU A 55 -37.23 3.61 27.77
N LEU A 56 -38.39 3.97 28.33
CA LEU A 56 -39.57 3.11 28.49
C LEU A 56 -40.61 3.40 27.38
N GLY A 57 -40.13 3.72 26.17
CA GLY A 57 -40.80 4.45 25.08
C GLY A 57 -42.03 3.85 24.38
N PRO A 58 -42.79 2.93 24.99
CA PRO A 58 -44.25 3.07 24.95
C PRO A 58 -44.77 3.10 26.38
N ARG A 59 -45.53 4.12 26.80
CA ARG A 59 -46.17 4.10 28.13
C ARG A 59 -47.12 2.90 28.22
N TRP A 60 -46.69 1.81 28.86
CA TRP A 60 -47.49 0.61 29.14
C TRP A 60 -48.46 0.80 30.31
N ARG A 61 -48.81 2.04 30.68
CA ARG A 61 -49.81 2.33 31.71
C ARG A 61 -50.68 3.50 31.25
N LEU A 62 -51.94 3.20 30.93
CA LEU A 62 -53.03 4.16 31.02
C LEU A 62 -53.56 3.99 32.45
N TRP A 63 -53.24 4.89 33.37
CA TRP A 63 -54.04 4.99 34.58
C TRP A 63 -55.21 5.91 34.26
N ALA A 64 -56.42 5.41 34.47
CA ALA A 64 -57.55 6.26 34.80
C ALA A 64 -57.56 6.31 36.33
N ASP A 65 -57.70 7.48 36.93
CA ASP A 65 -57.88 7.62 38.37
C ASP A 65 -59.18 6.91 38.80
N GLY A 66 -59.07 5.63 39.16
CA GLY A 66 -60.20 4.74 39.41
C GLY A 66 -59.79 3.29 39.68
N PRO A 67 -60.71 2.41 40.15
CA PRO A 67 -60.42 1.01 40.44
C PRO A 67 -59.91 0.28 39.19
N VAL A 68 -58.93 -0.61 39.38
CA VAL A 68 -58.18 -1.31 38.33
C VAL A 68 -59.13 -1.99 37.33
N ASP A 69 -59.18 -1.45 36.11
CA ASP A 69 -59.94 -2.04 35.01
C ASP A 69 -59.11 -3.15 34.33
N TRP A 70 -59.55 -4.40 34.49
CA TRP A 70 -58.90 -5.57 33.92
C TRP A 70 -58.77 -5.50 32.38
N GLY A 71 -59.65 -4.75 31.70
CA GLY A 71 -59.56 -4.54 30.26
C GLY A 71 -58.28 -3.81 29.84
N VAL A 72 -57.81 -2.87 30.66
CA VAL A 72 -56.60 -2.09 30.39
C VAL A 72 -55.33 -2.94 30.54
N LEU A 73 -55.32 -3.85 31.52
CA LEU A 73 -54.21 -4.80 31.74
C LEU A 73 -54.13 -5.81 30.58
N VAL A 74 -55.24 -6.46 30.24
CA VAL A 74 -55.30 -7.43 29.12
C VAL A 74 -54.87 -6.78 27.80
N TYR A 75 -55.26 -5.53 27.59
CA TYR A 75 -54.88 -4.74 26.43
C TYR A 75 -53.38 -4.41 26.37
N GLN A 76 -52.74 -4.12 27.51
CA GLN A 76 -51.29 -3.92 27.60
C GLN A 76 -50.55 -5.21 27.28
N ASP A 77 -51.01 -6.35 27.79
CA ASP A 77 -50.40 -7.64 27.53
C ASP A 77 -50.51 -8.03 26.05
N LEU A 78 -51.66 -7.76 25.42
CA LEU A 78 -51.88 -8.02 24.01
C LEU A 78 -50.93 -7.20 23.11
N LYS A 79 -50.70 -5.93 23.44
CA LYS A 79 -49.72 -5.08 22.73
C LYS A 79 -48.30 -5.59 22.85
N PHE A 80 -47.94 -6.13 24.00
CA PHE A 80 -46.60 -6.62 24.28
C PHE A 80 -46.30 -7.84 23.44
N VAL A 81 -47.24 -8.79 23.47
CA VAL A 81 -47.20 -9.99 22.63
C VAL A 81 -47.11 -9.61 21.16
N LEU A 82 -47.90 -8.62 20.72
CA LEU A 82 -47.89 -8.17 19.33
C LEU A 82 -46.57 -7.50 18.91
N PHE A 83 -45.98 -6.68 19.78
CA PHE A 83 -44.67 -6.06 19.54
C PHE A 83 -43.57 -7.10 19.38
N VAL A 84 -43.51 -8.07 20.30
CA VAL A 84 -42.52 -9.15 20.26
C VAL A 84 -42.69 -10.00 19.00
N ALA A 85 -43.94 -10.30 18.62
CA ALA A 85 -44.24 -11.03 17.38
C ALA A 85 -43.79 -10.27 16.12
N LEU A 86 -44.08 -8.97 16.04
CA LEU A 86 -43.67 -8.12 14.92
C LEU A 86 -42.15 -7.94 14.87
N LEU A 87 -41.48 -7.76 16.01
CA LEU A 87 -40.02 -7.67 16.07
C LEU A 87 -39.36 -8.96 15.56
N ALA A 88 -39.85 -10.13 15.99
CA ALA A 88 -39.37 -11.42 15.49
C ALA A 88 -39.63 -11.60 13.98
N PHE A 89 -40.80 -11.18 13.49
CA PHE A 89 -41.15 -11.22 12.07
C PHE A 89 -40.24 -10.32 11.22
N PHE A 90 -40.06 -9.05 11.60
CA PHE A 90 -39.23 -8.11 10.85
C PHE A 90 -37.74 -8.44 10.94
N ALA A 91 -37.24 -8.86 12.11
CA ALA A 91 -35.86 -9.32 12.26
C ALA A 91 -35.59 -10.54 11.37
N SER A 92 -36.46 -11.56 11.37
CA SER A 92 -36.26 -12.75 10.52
C SER A 92 -36.33 -12.43 9.02
N ARG A 93 -37.21 -11.51 8.59
CA ARG A 93 -37.41 -11.19 7.16
C ARG A 93 -36.37 -10.22 6.60
N LEU A 94 -35.93 -9.24 7.38
CA LEU A 94 -34.98 -8.20 6.94
C LEU A 94 -33.52 -8.63 7.10
N LEU A 95 -33.22 -9.57 8.01
CA LEU A 95 -31.85 -10.06 8.27
C LEU A 95 -31.49 -11.34 7.48
N ASN A 96 -32.46 -12.09 6.94
CA ASN A 96 -32.20 -13.34 6.18
C ASN A 96 -31.60 -13.13 4.78
N LYS A 97 -31.51 -11.89 4.25
CA LYS A 97 -31.06 -11.63 2.85
C LYS A 97 -29.55 -11.34 2.69
N GLY A 98 -28.69 -11.86 3.56
CA GLY A 98 -27.24 -11.96 3.36
C GLY A 98 -26.42 -10.65 3.28
N VAL A 99 -27.07 -9.49 3.17
CA VAL A 99 -26.43 -8.16 3.19
C VAL A 99 -26.99 -7.41 4.40
N LEU A 100 -26.28 -7.50 5.52
CA LEU A 100 -26.59 -6.73 6.73
C LEU A 100 -26.05 -5.31 6.56
N ASN A 101 -26.97 -4.38 6.30
CA ASN A 101 -26.69 -2.95 6.30
C ASN A 101 -27.46 -2.32 7.45
N TRP A 102 -26.82 -1.40 8.18
CA TRP A 102 -27.44 -0.53 9.22
C TRP A 102 -28.89 -0.11 8.94
N PRO A 103 -29.27 0.37 7.74
CA PRO A 103 -30.65 0.75 7.44
C PRO A 103 -31.67 -0.39 7.61
N ARG A 104 -31.29 -1.65 7.37
CA ARG A 104 -32.19 -2.80 7.55
C ARG A 104 -32.38 -3.17 9.02
N CYS A 105 -31.31 -3.06 9.83
CA CYS A 105 -31.38 -3.26 11.28
C CYS A 105 -32.21 -2.16 11.96
N LEU A 106 -32.02 -0.91 11.54
CA LEU A 106 -32.83 0.21 11.99
C LEU A 106 -34.30 0.05 11.57
N ALA A 107 -34.57 -0.33 10.31
CA ALA A 107 -35.93 -0.60 9.85
C ALA A 107 -36.61 -1.74 10.63
N ALA A 108 -35.85 -2.80 10.98
CA ALA A 108 -36.37 -3.93 11.75
C ALA A 108 -36.76 -3.57 13.19
N GLY A 109 -36.15 -2.54 13.79
CA GLY A 109 -36.54 -2.02 15.10
C GLY A 109 -37.64 -0.95 15.03
N VAL A 110 -37.61 -0.08 14.02
CA VAL A 110 -38.55 1.05 13.90
C VAL A 110 -39.94 0.63 13.43
N LEU A 111 -40.05 -0.29 12.47
CA LEU A 111 -41.35 -0.72 11.91
C LEU A 111 -42.29 -1.36 12.95
N PRO A 112 -41.85 -2.33 13.78
CA PRO A 112 -42.67 -2.89 14.84
C PRO A 112 -43.13 -1.85 15.87
N SER A 113 -42.24 -0.96 16.30
CA SER A 113 -42.54 0.06 17.32
C SER A 113 -43.55 1.09 16.83
N ILE A 114 -43.46 1.49 15.56
CA ILE A 114 -44.45 2.38 14.95
C ILE A 114 -45.79 1.65 14.76
N LEU A 115 -45.80 0.42 14.23
CA LEU A 115 -47.04 -0.33 14.03
C LEU A 115 -47.83 -0.53 15.33
N VAL A 116 -47.15 -0.96 16.40
CA VAL A 116 -47.78 -1.15 17.72
C VAL A 116 -48.17 0.18 18.37
N GLY A 117 -47.48 1.27 18.03
CA GLY A 117 -47.84 2.63 18.43
C GLY A 117 -49.13 3.17 17.77
N PHE A 118 -49.53 2.64 16.61
CA PHE A 118 -50.73 3.08 15.87
C PHE A 118 -52.02 2.28 16.15
N ILE A 119 -51.89 1.00 16.48
CA ILE A 119 -53.00 0.13 16.91
C ILE A 119 -53.82 0.65 18.12
N PRO A 120 -53.27 1.47 19.04
CA PRO A 120 -54.04 2.00 20.16
C PRO A 120 -55.16 2.93 19.73
N ALA A 121 -54.91 3.76 18.71
CA ALA A 121 -55.80 4.82 18.28
C ALA A 121 -57.19 4.31 17.85
N THR A 122 -57.28 3.07 17.38
CA THR A 122 -58.52 2.48 16.87
C THR A 122 -59.25 1.63 17.90
N LEU A 123 -58.53 0.99 18.84
CA LEU A 123 -59.10 0.08 19.82
C LEU A 123 -59.55 0.77 21.11
N THR A 124 -58.87 1.83 21.56
CA THR A 124 -59.32 2.60 22.75
C THR A 124 -60.63 3.31 22.53
N VAL A 125 -61.00 3.61 21.28
CA VAL A 125 -62.30 4.19 20.89
C VAL A 125 -63.43 3.15 20.94
N SER A 126 -63.10 1.85 20.90
CA SER A 126 -64.10 0.77 20.79
C SER A 126 -64.40 0.04 22.10
N PHE A 127 -63.51 0.13 23.11
CA PHE A 127 -63.58 -0.70 24.32
C PHE A 127 -63.72 0.06 25.64
N ALA A 128 -63.62 1.40 25.65
CA ALA A 128 -63.76 2.19 26.86
C ALA A 128 -64.36 3.57 26.55
N ASP A 129 -65.25 4.06 27.41
CA ASP A 129 -65.84 5.41 27.36
C ASP A 129 -64.79 6.48 27.74
N PHE A 130 -63.74 6.63 26.93
CA PHE A 130 -62.79 7.73 27.06
C PHE A 130 -63.30 8.98 26.32
N PRO A 131 -63.11 10.19 26.88
CA PRO A 131 -63.40 11.42 26.15
C PRO A 131 -62.56 11.51 24.86
N PRO A 132 -63.08 12.14 23.78
CA PRO A 132 -62.39 12.21 22.50
C PRO A 132 -61.02 12.86 22.65
N VAL A 133 -59.97 12.09 22.37
CA VAL A 133 -58.59 12.56 22.45
C VAL A 133 -58.34 13.55 21.29
N PRO A 134 -57.81 14.77 21.54
CA PRO A 134 -57.55 15.75 20.49
C PRO A 134 -56.61 15.19 19.40
N GLN A 135 -56.87 15.49 18.13
CA GLN A 135 -56.08 14.98 16.98
C GLN A 135 -54.57 15.27 17.08
N LEU A 136 -54.17 16.33 17.79
CA LEU A 136 -52.75 16.66 18.06
C LEU A 136 -52.04 15.65 18.98
N PHE A 137 -52.76 14.99 19.91
CA PHE A 137 -52.19 13.97 20.80
C PHE A 137 -51.85 12.68 20.06
N LEU A 138 -52.65 12.31 19.05
CA LEU A 138 -52.43 11.14 18.19
C LEU A 138 -51.13 11.23 17.38
N ILE A 139 -50.68 12.44 17.04
CA ILE A 139 -49.51 12.67 16.18
C ILE A 139 -48.22 12.87 16.99
N TYR A 140 -48.28 13.43 18.20
CA TYR A 140 -47.08 13.75 18.98
C TYR A 140 -46.77 12.76 20.12
N VAL A 141 -47.77 12.15 20.72
CA VAL A 141 -47.57 11.30 21.93
C VAL A 141 -47.33 9.84 21.57
N PHE A 142 -47.82 9.37 20.43
CA PHE A 142 -47.76 7.95 20.06
C PHE A 142 -46.60 7.54 19.14
N PRO A 143 -46.27 8.27 18.05
CA PRO A 143 -45.24 7.81 17.12
C PRO A 143 -43.82 8.22 17.54
N LEU A 144 -43.65 9.33 18.25
CA LEU A 144 -42.33 9.88 18.57
C LEU A 144 -41.56 9.03 19.60
N PRO A 145 -42.19 8.56 20.71
CA PRO A 145 -41.54 7.62 21.63
C PRO A 145 -41.28 6.26 20.97
N GLY A 146 -42.22 5.75 20.18
CA GLY A 146 -42.07 4.50 19.43
C GLY A 146 -40.95 4.55 18.39
N LEU A 147 -40.74 5.71 17.76
CA LEU A 147 -39.64 5.94 16.82
C LEU A 147 -38.28 6.00 17.53
N VAL A 148 -38.18 6.72 18.66
CA VAL A 148 -36.93 6.79 19.46
C VAL A 148 -36.57 5.41 20.01
N PHE A 149 -37.54 4.70 20.57
CA PHE A 149 -37.36 3.33 21.06
C PHE A 149 -37.00 2.37 19.93
N GLY A 150 -37.70 2.45 18.79
CA GLY A 150 -37.42 1.63 17.61
C GLY A 150 -36.03 1.88 17.01
N LEU A 151 -35.55 3.12 17.04
CA LEU A 151 -34.19 3.47 16.65
C LEU A 151 -33.16 2.90 17.63
N ALA A 152 -33.40 2.97 18.94
CA ALA A 152 -32.52 2.41 19.96
C ALA A 152 -32.43 0.87 19.84
N VAL A 153 -33.57 0.20 19.69
CA VAL A 153 -33.67 -1.25 19.45
C VAL A 153 -32.97 -1.63 18.15
N GLY A 154 -33.18 -0.88 17.07
CA GLY A 154 -32.55 -1.10 15.78
C GLY A 154 -31.04 -0.84 15.77
N ALA A 155 -30.56 0.16 16.52
CA ALA A 155 -29.13 0.47 16.69
C ALA A 155 -28.44 -0.59 17.56
N LEU A 156 -29.09 -1.06 18.61
CA LEU A 156 -28.59 -2.16 19.45
C LEU A 156 -28.53 -3.47 18.65
N LEU A 157 -29.52 -3.72 17.80
CA LEU A 157 -29.52 -4.84 16.85
C LEU A 157 -28.41 -4.69 15.80
N ALA A 158 -28.15 -3.48 15.31
CA ALA A 158 -27.01 -3.19 14.43
C ALA A 158 -25.68 -3.45 15.13
N LEU A 159 -25.50 -3.00 16.38
CA LEU A 159 -24.32 -3.21 17.21
C LEU A 159 -24.06 -4.69 17.51
N LEU A 160 -25.10 -5.47 17.80
CA LEU A 160 -24.99 -6.92 18.01
C LEU A 160 -24.62 -7.68 16.73
N THR A 161 -24.83 -7.05 15.58
CA THR A 161 -24.43 -7.57 14.27
C THR A 161 -23.11 -6.98 13.74
N LEU A 162 -22.57 -5.94 14.41
CA LEU A 162 -21.24 -5.42 14.15
C LEU A 162 -20.22 -6.47 14.60
N GLY A 163 -19.51 -7.05 13.64
CA GLY A 163 -18.46 -8.02 13.92
C GLY A 163 -18.34 -9.16 12.90
N ARG A 164 -19.22 -9.24 11.89
CA ARG A 164 -18.95 -10.07 10.71
C ARG A 164 -19.26 -9.32 9.41
N PRO A 165 -18.27 -9.15 8.50
CA PRO A 165 -18.61 -8.89 7.10
C PRO A 165 -19.52 -10.02 6.63
N GLY A 166 -20.56 -9.69 5.85
CA GLY A 166 -21.52 -10.65 5.34
C GLY A 166 -20.82 -11.93 4.87
N ARG A 167 -21.15 -13.07 5.48
CA ARG A 167 -20.74 -14.38 4.98
C ARG A 167 -21.37 -14.55 3.60
N LEU A 168 -20.61 -14.22 2.56
CA LEU A 168 -20.72 -14.90 1.28
C LEU A 168 -20.59 -16.40 1.59
N ALA A 169 -21.64 -17.15 1.31
CA ALA A 169 -21.58 -18.60 1.35
C ALA A 169 -20.53 -19.07 0.32
N GLY A 170 -19.54 -19.83 0.81
CA GLY A 170 -18.79 -20.82 0.03
C GLY A 170 -17.64 -20.33 -0.84
N ARG A 171 -16.47 -20.07 -0.24
CA ARG A 171 -15.20 -20.73 -0.64
C ARG A 171 -14.06 -20.41 0.35
N SER A 172 -13.57 -21.47 0.99
CA SER A 172 -12.30 -21.66 1.70
C SER A 172 -11.70 -20.48 2.49
N ILE A 173 -11.90 -20.49 3.81
CA ILE A 173 -11.09 -19.74 4.77
C ILE A 173 -9.75 -20.48 4.90
N GLY A 174 -8.76 -19.97 4.19
CA GLY A 174 -7.36 -20.39 4.25
C GLY A 174 -6.42 -19.28 3.79
N ALA A 175 -6.72 -18.02 4.13
CA ALA A 175 -5.86 -16.87 3.80
C ALA A 175 -6.27 -15.63 4.61
N ALA A 176 -6.04 -15.61 5.92
CA ALA A 176 -6.16 -14.38 6.71
C ALA A 176 -5.28 -14.36 7.98
N ARG A 177 -4.18 -15.11 7.96
CA ARG A 177 -3.03 -14.90 8.87
C ARG A 177 -1.76 -15.09 8.05
N ALA A 178 -1.49 -14.14 7.16
CA ALA A 178 -0.13 -13.91 6.69
C ALA A 178 0.44 -12.79 7.57
N SER A 179 0.94 -13.20 8.74
CA SER A 179 2.00 -12.48 9.41
C SER A 179 3.14 -12.29 8.43
N ILE A 180 3.66 -11.07 8.38
CA ILE A 180 4.93 -10.69 7.77
C ILE A 180 5.98 -11.75 8.13
N ARG A 181 6.33 -12.58 7.15
CA ARG A 181 7.54 -13.42 7.09
C ARG A 181 8.01 -13.41 5.64
N PRO A 182 9.32 -13.27 5.38
CA PRO A 182 9.86 -13.27 4.03
C PRO A 182 9.84 -14.71 3.50
N GLY A 183 8.80 -15.04 2.75
CA GLY A 183 8.63 -16.34 2.11
C GLY A 183 9.10 -16.29 0.66
N LYS A 184 10.09 -17.12 0.34
CA LYS A 184 10.55 -17.51 -1.00
C LYS A 184 9.48 -17.33 -2.09
N ARG A 185 9.78 -16.42 -3.04
CA ARG A 185 9.07 -16.30 -4.32
C ARG A 185 9.29 -17.58 -5.13
N GLY A 186 8.30 -18.46 -5.13
CA GLY A 186 8.08 -19.39 -6.23
C GLY A 186 7.39 -18.63 -7.36
N VAL A 187 7.95 -18.71 -8.56
CA VAL A 187 7.32 -18.28 -9.81
C VAL A 187 6.05 -19.13 -9.98
N GLY A 188 4.91 -18.56 -9.61
CA GLY A 188 3.61 -19.20 -9.71
C GLY A 188 2.58 -18.15 -10.09
N MET A 189 2.14 -18.19 -11.35
CA MET A 189 1.10 -17.33 -11.92
C MET A 189 -0.13 -17.34 -11.02
N THR A 190 -0.32 -16.27 -10.26
CA THR A 190 -1.65 -15.83 -9.89
C THR A 190 -2.01 -14.74 -10.89
N THR A 191 -3.04 -14.98 -11.71
CA THR A 191 -3.69 -13.99 -12.56
C THR A 191 -4.33 -12.93 -11.67
N ALA A 192 -3.48 -12.08 -11.09
CA ALA A 192 -3.89 -10.83 -10.49
C ALA A 192 -4.51 -9.98 -11.61
N GLN A 193 -5.65 -9.40 -11.30
CA GLN A 193 -6.40 -8.46 -12.14
C GLN A 193 -5.46 -7.60 -12.99
N GLN A 194 -5.41 -7.85 -14.31
CA GLN A 194 -4.48 -7.17 -15.23
C GLN A 194 -4.65 -5.65 -15.11
N VAL A 195 -3.68 -5.00 -14.47
CA VAL A 195 -3.60 -3.55 -14.45
C VAL A 195 -3.10 -3.13 -15.81
N ARG A 196 -4.02 -2.71 -16.69
CA ARG A 196 -3.63 -2.03 -17.94
C ARG A 196 -3.10 -0.67 -17.54
N ALA A 197 -1.80 -0.45 -17.62
CA ALA A 197 -1.15 0.86 -17.60
C ALA A 197 -0.47 1.06 -18.98
N PRO A 198 -0.36 2.30 -19.48
CA PRO A 198 0.57 2.55 -20.58
C PRO A 198 1.97 2.15 -20.11
N VAL A 199 2.79 1.66 -21.02
CA VAL A 199 4.17 1.23 -20.76
C VAL A 199 5.12 2.30 -21.32
N GLY A 200 6.29 2.43 -20.71
CA GLY A 200 7.34 3.31 -21.24
C GLY A 200 7.73 2.91 -22.65
N SER A 201 8.09 3.91 -23.46
CA SER A 201 8.50 3.68 -24.86
C SER A 201 9.75 4.44 -25.25
N VAL A 202 10.09 5.52 -24.54
CA VAL A 202 11.28 6.34 -24.79
C VAL A 202 12.14 6.33 -23.55
N GLN A 203 13.47 6.24 -23.72
CA GLN A 203 14.42 6.30 -22.60
C GLN A 203 14.21 7.58 -21.76
N GLY A 204 14.25 7.45 -20.44
CA GLY A 204 13.95 8.54 -19.51
C GLY A 204 12.46 8.74 -19.18
N ASP A 205 11.54 7.96 -19.77
CA ASP A 205 10.12 7.97 -19.39
C ASP A 205 9.93 7.64 -17.89
N VAL A 206 10.77 6.77 -17.33
CA VAL A 206 10.70 6.42 -15.90
C VAL A 206 11.02 7.59 -14.98
N THR A 207 12.02 8.42 -15.29
CA THR A 207 12.27 9.65 -14.53
C THR A 207 11.00 10.49 -14.50
N ARG A 208 10.36 10.69 -15.66
CA ARG A 208 9.10 11.43 -15.78
C ARG A 208 7.96 10.81 -14.97
N TYR A 209 7.83 9.48 -14.97
CA TYR A 209 6.85 8.78 -14.13
C TYR A 209 7.12 8.95 -12.65
N LEU A 210 8.38 8.88 -12.19
CA LEU A 210 8.75 9.13 -10.80
C LEU A 210 8.48 10.59 -10.40
N CYS A 211 8.79 11.56 -11.27
CA CYS A 211 8.43 12.96 -11.09
C CYS A 211 6.90 13.14 -11.01
N ALA A 212 6.11 12.43 -11.81
CA ALA A 212 4.65 12.44 -11.71
C ALA A 212 4.18 11.80 -10.39
N GLY A 213 4.82 10.71 -9.97
CA GLY A 213 4.62 10.06 -8.69
C GLY A 213 4.82 10.99 -7.50
N ALA A 214 5.75 11.95 -7.59
CA ALA A 214 5.95 12.96 -6.55
C ALA A 214 4.71 13.82 -6.25
N TYR A 215 3.87 14.06 -7.26
CA TYR A 215 2.63 14.84 -7.13
C TYR A 215 1.40 13.97 -6.86
N ILE A 216 1.43 12.70 -7.26
CA ILE A 216 0.30 11.75 -7.13
C ILE A 216 0.33 11.03 -5.78
N ASP A 217 1.51 10.57 -5.34
CA ASP A 217 1.71 9.87 -4.07
C ASP A 217 2.46 10.75 -3.06
N GLU A 218 1.70 11.27 -2.10
CA GLU A 218 2.24 12.08 -1.01
C GLU A 218 3.27 11.34 -0.17
N LYS A 219 3.07 10.03 0.05
CA LYS A 219 3.98 9.23 0.89
C LYS A 219 5.31 9.00 0.19
N PHE A 220 5.29 8.74 -1.12
CA PHE A 220 6.50 8.62 -1.91
C PHE A 220 7.33 9.91 -1.83
N ALA A 221 6.71 11.07 -2.11
CA ALA A 221 7.40 12.35 -2.04
C ALA A 221 7.92 12.68 -0.63
N ASP A 222 7.11 12.45 0.41
CA ASP A 222 7.51 12.71 1.79
C ASP A 222 8.67 11.79 2.23
N ARG A 223 8.67 10.51 1.83
CA ARG A 223 9.77 9.59 2.13
C ARG A 223 11.05 9.95 1.40
N VAL A 224 10.98 10.35 0.12
CA VAL A 224 12.17 10.84 -0.60
C VAL A 224 12.75 12.07 0.12
N VAL A 225 11.90 12.99 0.56
CA VAL A 225 12.34 14.21 1.25
C VAL A 225 12.88 13.92 2.66
N GLU A 226 12.23 13.06 3.45
CA GLU A 226 12.62 12.79 4.84
C GLU A 226 13.71 11.71 5.00
N GLU A 227 13.82 10.75 4.07
CA GLU A 227 14.76 9.62 4.17
C GLU A 227 15.93 9.69 3.18
N VAL A 228 15.83 10.44 2.07
CA VAL A 228 16.94 10.58 1.10
C VAL A 228 17.57 11.97 1.14
N LEU A 229 16.74 13.03 1.11
CA LEU A 229 17.22 14.41 1.15
C LEU A 229 17.61 14.84 2.57
N ALA A 230 16.74 14.67 3.56
CA ALA A 230 17.00 15.10 4.93
C ALA A 230 17.99 14.21 5.71
N ASP A 231 18.52 13.16 5.08
CA ASP A 231 19.56 12.31 5.65
C ASP A 231 20.88 12.65 4.95
N GLU A 232 21.64 13.60 5.50
CA GLU A 232 22.83 14.13 4.84
C GLU A 232 24.04 13.19 4.93
N ILE A 233 24.09 12.36 5.97
CA ILE A 233 25.24 11.49 6.34
C ILE A 233 25.22 10.19 5.53
N SER A 234 24.04 9.60 5.35
CA SER A 234 23.93 8.29 4.68
C SER A 234 24.19 8.41 3.18
N ALA A 235 24.82 7.36 2.61
CA ALA A 235 24.99 7.23 1.18
C ALA A 235 23.64 7.19 0.43
N VAL A 236 23.67 7.55 -0.85
CA VAL A 236 22.49 7.53 -1.72
C VAL A 236 22.52 6.27 -2.58
N ALA A 237 21.45 5.49 -2.57
CA ALA A 237 21.37 4.30 -3.42
C ALA A 237 21.25 4.71 -4.91
N PRO A 238 22.00 4.07 -5.82
CA PRO A 238 21.89 4.34 -7.24
C PRO A 238 20.53 3.90 -7.80
N SER A 239 20.18 4.41 -8.98
CA SER A 239 19.02 3.96 -9.74
C SER A 239 19.37 4.04 -11.23
N PRO A 240 19.62 2.91 -11.91
CA PRO A 240 20.02 2.93 -13.31
C PRO A 240 18.90 3.52 -14.18
N ASP A 241 19.29 4.31 -15.18
CA ASP A 241 18.39 4.99 -16.14
C ASP A 241 17.38 5.98 -15.51
N VAL A 242 17.70 6.54 -14.34
CA VAL A 242 16.86 7.53 -13.63
C VAL A 242 17.66 8.74 -13.19
N ASP A 243 17.14 9.94 -13.46
CA ASP A 243 17.65 11.19 -12.90
C ASP A 243 17.08 11.40 -11.47
N LEU A 244 17.88 11.02 -10.48
CA LEU A 244 17.53 11.11 -9.06
C LEU A 244 17.39 12.57 -8.59
N GLU A 245 18.21 13.46 -9.14
CA GLU A 245 18.22 14.89 -8.82
C GLU A 245 16.89 15.52 -9.25
N ALA A 246 16.43 15.24 -10.46
CA ALA A 246 15.13 15.68 -10.98
C ALA A 246 13.97 15.18 -10.11
N VAL A 247 13.96 13.89 -9.76
CA VAL A 247 12.91 13.32 -8.91
C VAL A 247 12.91 13.98 -7.52
N ALA A 248 14.08 14.15 -6.91
CA ALA A 248 14.20 14.79 -5.59
C ALA A 248 13.68 16.24 -5.59
N ARG A 249 13.99 17.01 -6.64
CA ARG A 249 13.45 18.38 -6.80
C ARG A 249 11.94 18.41 -6.98
N HIS A 250 11.38 17.51 -7.78
CA HIS A 250 9.93 17.40 -7.92
C HIS A 250 9.24 16.95 -6.62
N CYS A 251 9.86 16.09 -5.81
CA CYS A 251 9.37 15.74 -4.47
C CYS A 251 9.34 16.95 -3.52
N LEU A 252 10.38 17.79 -3.52
CA LEU A 252 10.40 19.04 -2.75
C LEU A 252 9.34 20.03 -3.25
N ALA A 253 9.25 20.24 -4.56
CA ALA A 253 8.25 21.13 -5.15
C ALA A 253 6.81 20.67 -4.86
N ALA A 254 6.55 19.36 -4.94
CA ALA A 254 5.25 18.80 -4.59
C ALA A 254 4.91 19.04 -3.12
N ARG A 255 5.89 18.94 -2.22
CA ARG A 255 5.71 19.23 -0.79
C ARG A 255 5.38 20.70 -0.53
N GLU A 256 6.03 21.63 -1.21
CA GLU A 256 5.73 23.08 -1.14
C GLU A 256 4.32 23.40 -1.65
N ILE A 257 3.86 22.74 -2.72
CA ILE A 257 2.49 22.91 -3.25
C ILE A 257 1.44 22.33 -2.28
N ARG A 258 1.76 21.25 -1.56
CA ARG A 258 0.86 20.64 -0.57
C ARG A 258 0.75 21.44 0.72
N TYR A 259 1.79 22.16 1.14
CA TYR A 259 1.77 22.91 2.40
C TYR A 259 0.61 23.91 2.54
N PRO A 260 0.32 24.83 1.59
CA PRO A 260 -0.79 25.76 1.72
C PRO A 260 -2.16 25.05 1.70
N ARG A 261 -2.28 23.92 1.00
CA ARG A 261 -3.49 23.09 1.01
C ARG A 261 -3.70 22.52 2.42
N ASP A 262 -2.67 21.94 3.02
CA ASP A 262 -2.75 21.33 4.35
C ASP A 262 -2.99 22.40 5.43
N LEU A 263 -2.42 23.60 5.30
CA LEU A 263 -2.69 24.71 6.20
C LEU A 263 -4.15 25.18 6.13
N ARG A 264 -4.71 25.31 4.93
CA ARG A 264 -6.14 25.66 4.73
C ARG A 264 -7.07 24.61 5.34
N LEU A 265 -6.75 23.33 5.15
CA LEU A 265 -7.51 22.22 5.73
C LEU A 265 -7.36 22.16 7.26
N ALA A 266 -6.17 22.40 7.79
CA ALA A 266 -5.95 22.51 9.23
C ALA A 266 -6.73 23.68 9.83
N GLY A 267 -6.83 24.81 9.12
CA GLY A 267 -7.70 25.92 9.50
C GLY A 267 -9.19 25.54 9.53
N ALA A 268 -9.67 24.83 8.50
CA ALA A 268 -11.04 24.33 8.44
C ALA A 268 -11.34 23.35 9.59
N PHE A 269 -10.39 22.45 9.87
CA PHE A 269 -10.44 21.54 11.02
C PHE A 269 -10.51 22.33 12.33
N GLY A 270 -9.64 23.34 12.49
CA GLY A 270 -9.58 24.20 13.68
C GLY A 270 -10.88 24.97 13.91
N VAL A 271 -11.54 25.46 12.86
CA VAL A 271 -12.85 26.12 12.96
C VAL A 271 -13.90 25.15 13.50
N VAL A 272 -14.00 23.92 12.96
CA VAL A 272 -14.96 22.94 13.49
C VAL A 272 -14.62 22.55 14.92
N ALA A 273 -13.33 22.31 15.23
CA ALA A 273 -12.87 21.98 16.57
C ALA A 273 -13.15 23.09 17.59
N LEU A 274 -13.06 24.36 17.19
CA LEU A 274 -13.35 25.51 18.04
C LEU A 274 -14.85 25.65 18.32
N PHE A 275 -15.70 25.39 17.32
CA PHE A 275 -17.14 25.59 17.46
C PHE A 275 -17.86 24.37 18.05
N ALA A 276 -17.48 23.16 17.67
CA ALA A 276 -18.04 21.91 18.20
C ALA A 276 -17.13 20.69 17.84
N PRO A 277 -16.22 20.25 18.73
CA PRO A 277 -15.30 19.16 18.46
C PRO A 277 -15.93 17.85 17.95
N LEU A 278 -17.09 17.46 18.48
CA LEU A 278 -17.75 16.21 18.08
C LEU A 278 -18.32 16.27 16.65
N TRP A 279 -18.50 17.47 16.11
CA TRP A 279 -18.96 17.67 14.74
C TRP A 279 -17.89 17.37 13.70
N LEU A 280 -16.63 17.21 14.09
CA LEU A 280 -15.61 16.67 13.20
C LEU A 280 -16.05 15.29 12.66
N LEU A 281 -16.62 14.43 13.51
CA LEU A 281 -17.14 13.12 13.08
C LEU A 281 -18.29 13.27 12.08
N PHE A 282 -19.13 14.27 12.27
CA PHE A 282 -20.22 14.58 11.35
C PHE A 282 -19.68 15.04 9.98
N VAL A 283 -18.69 15.94 9.96
CA VAL A 283 -18.03 16.38 8.72
C VAL A 283 -17.31 15.20 8.05
N ALA A 284 -16.64 14.34 8.80
CA ALA A 284 -16.01 13.12 8.30
C ALA A 284 -17.04 12.24 7.59
N PHE A 285 -18.17 12.01 8.26
CA PHE A 285 -19.25 11.18 7.74
C PHE A 285 -19.91 11.81 6.51
N LEU A 286 -20.12 13.13 6.51
CA LEU A 286 -20.70 13.86 5.37
C LEU A 286 -19.85 13.74 4.12
N VAL A 287 -18.57 13.96 4.27
CA VAL A 287 -17.62 13.88 3.16
C VAL A 287 -17.41 12.42 2.72
N ALA A 288 -17.34 11.47 3.66
CA ALA A 288 -17.25 10.05 3.34
C ALA A 288 -18.51 9.52 2.65
N ALA A 289 -19.71 9.94 3.06
CA ALA A 289 -20.97 9.57 2.44
C ALA A 289 -21.05 10.10 1.00
N ALA A 290 -20.66 11.36 0.79
CA ALA A 290 -20.55 11.96 -0.54
C ALA A 290 -19.57 11.18 -1.43
N GLY A 291 -18.44 10.71 -0.89
CA GLY A 291 -17.47 9.89 -1.62
C GLY A 291 -17.90 8.45 -1.91
N GLN A 292 -18.81 7.87 -1.10
CA GLN A 292 -19.26 6.48 -1.29
C GLN A 292 -20.21 6.28 -2.46
N ALA A 293 -20.91 7.34 -2.91
CA ALA A 293 -21.76 7.29 -4.10
C ALA A 293 -20.99 6.89 -5.37
N ASP A 294 -19.68 7.13 -5.39
CA ASP A 294 -18.76 6.87 -6.50
C ASP A 294 -18.13 5.46 -6.46
N ARG A 295 -18.15 4.79 -5.30
CA ARG A 295 -17.49 3.48 -5.09
C ARG A 295 -18.18 2.29 -5.76
N ARG A 296 -19.29 2.47 -6.48
CA ARG A 296 -19.84 1.38 -7.31
C ARG A 296 -18.92 1.20 -8.52
N ARG A 297 -17.90 0.36 -8.32
CA ARG A 297 -16.94 -0.11 -9.31
C ARG A 297 -17.65 -0.27 -10.66
N SER A 298 -17.19 0.48 -11.65
CA SER A 298 -17.61 0.26 -13.02
C SER A 298 -17.38 -1.21 -13.36
N LEU A 299 -18.43 -1.89 -13.81
CA LEU A 299 -18.35 -3.26 -14.34
C LEU A 299 -17.66 -3.28 -15.72
N SER A 300 -17.14 -2.15 -16.20
CA SER A 300 -16.41 -2.07 -17.45
C SER A 300 -15.06 -2.79 -17.32
N THR A 301 -14.96 -3.94 -17.98
CA THR A 301 -13.75 -4.77 -18.03
C THR A 301 -12.74 -4.31 -19.08
N ARG A 302 -13.11 -3.38 -19.98
CA ARG A 302 -12.30 -2.97 -21.14
C ARG A 302 -11.93 -1.48 -21.20
N GLY A 303 -12.34 -0.66 -20.23
CA GLY A 303 -12.05 0.78 -20.20
C GLY A 303 -12.51 1.44 -18.91
N GLN A 304 -12.10 2.69 -18.68
CA GLN A 304 -12.63 3.51 -17.58
C GLN A 304 -13.96 4.13 -18.03
N ARG A 305 -15.00 4.01 -17.20
CA ARG A 305 -16.28 4.66 -17.45
C ARG A 305 -16.30 5.97 -16.67
N HIS A 306 -16.55 7.08 -17.36
CA HIS A 306 -16.74 8.37 -16.70
C HIS A 306 -17.94 8.30 -15.75
N PRO A 307 -17.91 9.06 -14.64
CA PRO A 307 -19.00 9.08 -13.68
C PRO A 307 -20.31 9.49 -14.37
N ASP A 308 -21.34 8.68 -14.16
CA ASP A 308 -22.71 8.92 -14.64
C ASP A 308 -23.21 10.28 -14.12
N GLU A 309 -23.92 11.07 -14.92
CA GLU A 309 -24.46 12.38 -14.50
C GLU A 309 -25.33 12.27 -13.24
N ARG A 310 -25.95 11.10 -13.06
CA ARG A 310 -26.74 10.73 -11.89
C ARG A 310 -25.91 10.55 -10.61
N ALA A 311 -24.58 10.49 -10.69
CA ALA A 311 -23.70 10.46 -9.53
C ALA A 311 -23.78 11.79 -8.74
N PHE A 312 -23.75 12.93 -9.42
CA PHE A 312 -23.87 14.24 -8.77
C PHE A 312 -25.22 14.44 -8.09
N LEU A 313 -26.30 14.03 -8.76
CA LEU A 313 -27.64 14.09 -8.16
C LEU A 313 -27.71 13.23 -6.89
N ARG A 314 -27.13 12.02 -6.91
CA ARG A 314 -27.08 11.14 -5.72
C ARG A 314 -26.24 11.74 -4.60
N VAL A 315 -25.07 12.28 -4.90
CA VAL A 315 -24.21 12.96 -3.92
C VAL A 315 -24.92 14.16 -3.31
N GLY A 316 -25.56 14.99 -4.13
CA GLY A 316 -26.32 16.16 -3.68
C GLY A 316 -27.52 15.78 -2.80
N VAL A 317 -28.29 14.77 -3.20
CA VAL A 317 -29.42 14.25 -2.40
C VAL A 317 -28.93 13.67 -1.08
N GLN A 318 -27.84 12.88 -1.07
CA GLN A 318 -27.27 12.31 0.15
C GLN A 318 -26.73 13.39 1.09
N ALA A 319 -26.01 14.39 0.57
CA ALA A 319 -25.54 15.53 1.34
C ALA A 319 -26.72 16.32 1.93
N GLY A 320 -27.76 16.57 1.13
CA GLY A 320 -28.98 17.26 1.58
C GLY A 320 -29.71 16.50 2.70
N VAL A 321 -29.91 15.19 2.54
CA VAL A 321 -30.51 14.34 3.58
C VAL A 321 -29.67 14.35 4.85
N LEU A 322 -28.35 14.30 4.73
CA LEU A 322 -27.48 14.30 5.89
C LEU A 322 -27.47 15.65 6.62
N VAL A 323 -27.46 16.76 5.89
CA VAL A 323 -27.61 18.11 6.46
C VAL A 323 -28.97 18.24 7.16
N LEU A 324 -30.04 17.70 6.59
CA LEU A 324 -31.36 17.66 7.22
C LEU A 324 -31.35 16.82 8.50
N VAL A 325 -30.73 15.64 8.48
CA VAL A 325 -30.58 14.79 9.68
C VAL A 325 -29.76 15.49 10.75
N ALA A 326 -28.69 16.18 10.38
CA ALA A 326 -27.88 16.98 11.29
C ALA A 326 -28.70 18.10 11.93
N PHE A 327 -29.47 18.84 11.12
CA PHE A 327 -30.36 19.89 11.58
C PHE A 327 -31.42 19.36 12.56
N MET A 328 -32.04 18.22 12.24
CA MET A 328 -32.99 17.53 13.13
C MET A 328 -32.31 17.06 14.43
N PHE A 329 -31.08 16.58 14.34
CA PHE A 329 -30.29 16.17 15.50
C PHE A 329 -29.97 17.38 16.38
N VAL A 330 -29.48 18.49 15.82
CA VAL A 330 -29.17 19.73 16.57
C VAL A 330 -30.39 20.25 17.29
N THR A 331 -31.49 20.43 16.56
CA THR A 331 -32.73 21.02 17.08
C THR A 331 -33.41 20.14 18.12
N GLY A 332 -33.20 18.81 18.03
CA GLY A 332 -33.60 17.86 19.07
C GLY A 332 -32.70 17.92 20.30
N PHE A 333 -31.38 17.92 20.10
CA PHE A 333 -30.38 17.91 21.19
C PHE A 333 -30.28 19.24 21.93
N SER A 334 -30.55 20.37 21.25
CA SER A 334 -30.55 21.71 21.86
C SER A 334 -31.65 21.90 22.91
N LYS A 335 -32.62 20.98 22.96
CA LYS A 335 -33.66 20.94 24.01
C LYS A 335 -33.20 20.20 25.27
N LEU A 336 -32.07 19.52 25.23
CA LEU A 336 -31.48 18.88 26.40
C LEU A 336 -30.75 19.96 27.24
N PRO A 337 -30.89 19.97 28.57
CA PRO A 337 -30.21 20.91 29.45
C PRO A 337 -28.73 20.52 29.65
N VAL A 338 -27.99 20.39 28.56
CA VAL A 338 -26.54 20.24 28.57
C VAL A 338 -25.91 21.62 28.78
N HIS A 339 -25.17 21.78 29.87
CA HIS A 339 -24.55 23.05 30.25
C HIS A 339 -23.02 22.98 30.15
N GLY A 340 -22.38 24.15 30.05
CA GLY A 340 -20.92 24.28 30.07
C GLY A 340 -20.23 23.53 28.93
N ILE A 341 -19.18 22.77 29.28
CA ILE A 341 -18.31 22.06 28.32
C ILE A 341 -19.09 21.10 27.42
N LEU A 342 -20.15 20.45 27.94
CA LEU A 342 -20.97 19.55 27.14
C LEU A 342 -21.77 20.31 26.06
N SER A 343 -22.26 21.52 26.37
CA SER A 343 -22.95 22.34 25.37
C SER A 343 -22.02 22.74 24.21
N TRP A 344 -20.76 23.06 24.54
CA TRP A 344 -19.72 23.35 23.56
C TRP A 344 -19.30 22.10 22.74
N LEU A 345 -19.04 20.97 23.40
CA LEU A 345 -18.66 19.71 22.74
C LEU A 345 -19.67 19.25 21.69
N PHE A 346 -20.96 19.30 22.04
CA PHE A 346 -22.06 18.93 21.15
C PHE A 346 -22.51 20.07 20.23
N GLY A 347 -22.00 21.29 20.41
CA GLY A 347 -22.39 22.45 19.65
C GLY A 347 -23.87 22.81 19.81
N THR A 348 -24.45 22.65 21.00
CA THR A 348 -25.88 22.89 21.27
C THR A 348 -26.21 24.32 21.70
N TYR A 349 -25.19 25.14 21.98
CA TYR A 349 -25.36 26.54 22.31
C TYR A 349 -26.01 27.30 21.14
N MET A 350 -26.81 28.32 21.47
CA MET A 350 -27.53 29.12 20.47
C MET A 350 -28.29 28.27 19.44
N SER A 351 -29.03 27.24 19.92
CA SER A 351 -29.76 26.26 19.09
C SER A 351 -28.89 25.44 18.11
N GLY A 352 -27.57 25.46 18.30
CA GLY A 352 -26.55 24.79 17.50
C GLY A 352 -26.45 25.20 16.03
N ILE A 353 -27.08 26.31 15.66
CA ILE A 353 -26.91 26.96 14.36
C ILE A 353 -25.43 27.30 14.08
N PRO A 354 -24.65 27.87 15.04
CA PRO A 354 -23.25 28.20 14.77
C PRO A 354 -22.41 26.96 14.46
N ALA A 355 -22.57 25.87 15.22
CA ALA A 355 -21.85 24.61 14.99
C ALA A 355 -22.19 23.98 13.63
N MET A 356 -23.46 24.02 13.24
CA MET A 356 -23.93 23.54 11.95
C MET A 356 -23.38 24.36 10.78
N LEU A 357 -23.46 25.70 10.86
CA LEU A 357 -22.91 26.59 9.83
C LEU A 357 -21.39 26.46 9.70
N ALA A 358 -20.67 26.38 10.81
CA ALA A 358 -19.23 26.15 10.83
C ALA A 358 -18.87 24.81 10.17
N SER A 359 -19.62 23.75 10.45
CA SER A 359 -19.38 22.40 9.89
C SER A 359 -19.66 22.34 8.39
N ILE A 360 -20.78 22.92 7.93
CA ILE A 360 -21.12 22.96 6.50
C ILE A 360 -20.11 23.85 5.76
N GLY A 361 -19.80 25.02 6.30
CA GLY A 361 -18.81 25.93 5.73
C GLY A 361 -17.42 25.29 5.63
N ALA A 362 -16.97 24.61 6.68
CA ALA A 362 -15.71 23.88 6.67
C ALA A 362 -15.70 22.72 5.66
N ALA A 363 -16.78 21.95 5.55
CA ALA A 363 -16.90 20.88 4.56
C ALA A 363 -16.85 21.41 3.11
N LEU A 364 -17.56 22.51 2.83
CA LEU A 364 -17.53 23.17 1.51
C LEU A 364 -16.15 23.75 1.20
N TYR A 365 -15.55 24.45 2.16
CA TYR A 365 -14.22 25.05 2.02
C TYR A 365 -13.13 23.99 1.83
N ALA A 366 -13.18 22.89 2.57
CA ALA A 366 -12.27 21.76 2.43
C ALA A 366 -12.42 21.10 1.05
N SER A 367 -13.65 20.86 0.60
CA SER A 367 -13.93 20.27 -0.71
C SER A 367 -13.46 21.18 -1.85
N MET A 368 -13.67 22.50 -1.73
CA MET A 368 -13.18 23.49 -2.70
C MET A 368 -11.65 23.56 -2.72
N THR A 369 -11.01 23.47 -1.56
CA THR A 369 -9.53 23.46 -1.45
C THR A 369 -8.95 22.22 -2.13
N MET A 370 -9.54 21.04 -1.88
CA MET A 370 -9.14 19.79 -2.54
C MET A 370 -9.38 19.82 -4.05
N MET A 371 -10.53 20.30 -4.50
CA MET A 371 -10.82 20.46 -5.93
C MET A 371 -9.80 21.38 -6.61
N ARG A 372 -9.49 22.54 -6.02
CA ARG A 372 -8.50 23.48 -6.58
C ARG A 372 -7.11 22.85 -6.65
N HIS A 373 -6.73 22.10 -5.61
CA HIS A 373 -5.46 21.40 -5.59
C HIS A 373 -5.39 20.30 -6.65
N ASP A 374 -6.40 19.43 -6.74
CA ASP A 374 -6.44 18.34 -7.72
C ASP A 374 -6.45 18.88 -9.17
N LEU A 375 -7.15 20.00 -9.42
CA LEU A 375 -7.13 20.68 -10.72
C LEU A 375 -5.75 21.27 -11.04
N ALA A 376 -5.13 21.97 -10.09
CA ALA A 376 -3.80 22.53 -10.28
C ALA A 376 -2.75 21.44 -10.51
N THR A 377 -2.86 20.30 -9.80
CA THR A 377 -2.00 19.15 -10.00
C THR A 377 -2.24 18.50 -11.37
N ASP A 378 -3.49 18.27 -11.79
CA ASP A 378 -3.80 17.71 -13.12
C ASP A 378 -3.33 18.63 -14.26
N GLU A 379 -3.47 19.95 -14.10
CA GLU A 379 -2.93 20.96 -15.03
C GLU A 379 -1.40 20.95 -15.07
N LEU A 380 -0.74 20.85 -13.91
CA LEU A 380 0.71 20.74 -13.83
C LEU A 380 1.19 19.47 -14.56
N LEU A 381 0.58 18.30 -14.28
CA LEU A 381 0.96 17.05 -14.92
C LEU A 381 0.83 17.11 -16.45
N ARG A 382 -0.19 17.82 -16.97
CA ARG A 382 -0.40 18.00 -18.42
C ARG A 382 0.59 18.95 -19.07
N THR A 383 0.98 20.00 -18.36
CA THR A 383 1.78 21.10 -18.93
C THR A 383 3.28 20.87 -18.78
N THR A 384 3.74 20.29 -17.66
CA THR A 384 5.17 20.13 -17.36
C THR A 384 5.67 18.70 -17.48
N LEU A 385 4.81 17.69 -17.27
CA LEU A 385 5.21 16.27 -17.28
C LEU A 385 4.65 15.49 -18.48
N SER A 386 4.11 16.19 -19.48
CA SER A 386 3.91 15.57 -20.80
C SER A 386 5.27 15.20 -21.40
N ARG A 387 5.31 14.16 -22.25
CA ARG A 387 6.57 13.69 -22.83
C ARG A 387 7.31 14.80 -23.59
N GLU A 388 6.58 15.64 -24.32
CA GLU A 388 7.15 16.75 -25.09
C GLU A 388 7.72 17.86 -24.20
N ALA A 389 7.01 18.25 -23.13
CA ALA A 389 7.49 19.26 -22.20
C ALA A 389 8.67 18.76 -21.36
N PHE A 390 8.66 17.49 -20.97
CA PHE A 390 9.72 16.90 -20.16
C PHE A 390 11.03 16.67 -20.93
N ALA A 391 11.01 16.66 -22.26
CA ALA A 391 12.22 16.58 -23.07
C ALA A 391 13.15 17.79 -22.87
N TRP A 392 12.62 18.92 -22.40
CA TRP A 392 13.37 20.13 -22.04
C TRP A 392 13.02 20.55 -20.61
N PRO A 393 13.42 19.75 -19.60
CA PRO A 393 12.88 19.90 -18.27
C PRO A 393 13.40 21.18 -17.62
N ALA A 394 12.50 22.14 -17.38
CA ALA A 394 12.76 23.21 -16.43
C ALA A 394 12.65 22.62 -15.02
N LEU A 395 13.78 22.24 -14.43
CA LEU A 395 13.83 21.72 -13.06
C LEU A 395 13.17 22.74 -12.12
N PRO A 396 12.25 22.30 -11.24
CA PRO A 396 11.54 23.23 -10.38
C PRO A 396 12.52 23.92 -9.42
N LEU A 397 12.32 25.22 -9.19
CA LEU A 397 13.12 25.97 -8.23
C LEU A 397 12.90 25.42 -6.82
N VAL A 398 14.01 25.20 -6.11
CA VAL A 398 14.05 24.57 -4.79
C VAL A 398 14.23 25.65 -3.70
N PRO A 399 13.71 25.46 -2.47
CA PRO A 399 14.02 26.32 -1.33
C PRO A 399 15.53 26.53 -1.12
N ARG A 400 15.91 27.70 -0.60
CA ARG A 400 17.30 28.21 -0.61
C ARG A 400 18.24 27.59 0.43
N GLY A 401 17.83 26.58 1.19
CA GLY A 401 18.67 25.98 2.24
C GLY A 401 19.97 25.44 1.65
N ASP A 402 21.12 25.81 2.24
CA ASP A 402 22.43 25.39 1.71
C ASP A 402 22.61 23.86 1.79
N TRP A 403 22.17 23.24 2.90
CA TRP A 403 22.16 21.79 3.07
C TRP A 403 21.40 21.05 1.95
N ILE A 404 20.31 21.64 1.42
CA ILE A 404 19.54 21.03 0.32
C ILE A 404 20.35 21.04 -0.98
N LYS A 405 21.10 22.12 -1.24
CA LYS A 405 21.93 22.22 -2.45
C LYS A 405 23.07 21.21 -2.39
N ASP A 406 23.75 21.15 -1.24
CA ASP A 406 24.87 20.23 -1.02
C ASP A 406 24.40 18.78 -1.11
N ARG A 407 23.24 18.46 -0.54
CA ARG A 407 22.64 17.13 -0.68
C ARG A 407 22.21 16.79 -2.11
N LEU A 408 21.63 17.72 -2.85
CA LEU A 408 21.30 17.49 -4.27
C LEU A 408 22.55 17.23 -5.10
N ALA A 409 23.67 17.91 -4.80
CA ALA A 409 24.96 17.64 -5.43
C ALA A 409 25.47 16.23 -5.07
N ALA A 410 25.35 15.81 -3.81
CA ALA A 410 25.69 14.44 -3.38
C ALA A 410 24.82 13.37 -4.08
N ILE A 411 23.51 13.62 -4.24
CA ILE A 411 22.61 12.72 -5.00
C ILE A 411 23.06 12.60 -6.46
N ARG A 412 23.43 13.72 -7.09
CA ARG A 412 23.95 13.72 -8.46
C ARG A 412 25.27 12.94 -8.56
N GLN A 413 26.18 13.15 -7.61
CA GLN A 413 27.45 12.43 -7.57
C GLN A 413 27.25 10.93 -7.35
N ALA A 414 26.25 10.52 -6.56
CA ALA A 414 25.90 9.12 -6.36
C ALA A 414 25.32 8.47 -7.63
N GLN A 415 24.51 9.21 -8.39
CA GLN A 415 23.96 8.74 -9.67
C GLN A 415 25.07 8.48 -10.70
N ASP A 416 26.02 9.41 -10.84
CA ASP A 416 27.14 9.29 -11.78
C ASP A 416 28.38 8.61 -11.17
N GLY A 417 28.26 8.12 -9.94
CA GLY A 417 29.33 7.50 -9.18
C GLY A 417 29.63 6.08 -9.64
N ASN A 418 30.75 5.51 -9.19
CA ASN A 418 31.13 4.10 -9.40
C ASN A 418 31.14 3.30 -8.08
N VAL A 419 30.67 3.89 -6.98
CA VAL A 419 30.55 3.24 -5.67
C VAL A 419 29.08 3.11 -5.29
N THR A 420 28.71 1.98 -4.69
CA THR A 420 27.44 1.82 -3.95
C THR A 420 27.77 1.39 -2.53
N VAL A 421 27.54 2.29 -1.59
CA VAL A 421 27.62 1.96 -0.16
C VAL A 421 26.23 1.51 0.28
N TYR A 422 26.12 0.28 0.77
CA TYR A 422 24.84 -0.31 1.16
C TYR A 422 24.74 -0.48 2.68
N SER A 423 23.52 -0.36 3.19
CA SER A 423 23.17 -0.71 4.56
C SER A 423 22.63 -2.15 4.63
N GLY A 424 22.96 -2.87 5.70
CA GLY A 424 22.44 -4.21 5.99
C GLY A 424 23.13 -5.33 5.20
N TYR A 425 22.40 -6.42 4.92
CA TYR A 425 23.01 -7.66 4.42
C TYR A 425 23.21 -7.69 2.89
N THR A 426 22.35 -7.02 2.13
CA THR A 426 22.30 -7.16 0.66
C THR A 426 23.05 -6.02 -0.03
N PRO A 427 24.11 -6.32 -0.83
CA PRO A 427 24.92 -5.27 -1.44
C PRO A 427 24.22 -4.53 -2.59
N PHE A 428 23.25 -5.18 -3.25
CA PHE A 428 22.63 -4.70 -4.49
C PHE A 428 21.46 -3.73 -4.24
N MET A 429 21.59 -2.82 -3.27
CA MET A 429 20.55 -1.82 -3.02
C MET A 429 20.39 -0.89 -4.23
N GLY A 430 19.16 -0.71 -4.69
CA GLY A 430 18.84 0.07 -5.88
C GLY A 430 18.57 -0.75 -7.14
N TYR A 431 18.77 -2.08 -7.08
CA TYR A 431 18.63 -2.98 -8.23
C TYR A 431 17.51 -4.03 -8.06
N ALA A 432 16.69 -3.90 -7.02
CA ALA A 432 15.73 -4.90 -6.56
C ALA A 432 16.39 -6.21 -6.08
N ASN A 433 15.56 -7.12 -5.57
CA ASN A 433 16.03 -8.43 -5.11
C ASN A 433 16.54 -9.29 -6.27
N ALA A 434 17.58 -10.08 -6.00
CA ALA A 434 18.15 -11.00 -6.98
C ALA A 434 17.07 -11.98 -7.49
N GLN A 435 16.88 -12.03 -8.81
CA GLN A 435 16.00 -12.99 -9.46
C GLN A 435 16.65 -14.37 -9.52
N SER A 436 17.93 -14.41 -9.90
CA SER A 436 18.74 -15.64 -9.95
C SER A 436 20.21 -15.30 -9.71
N ASN A 437 20.96 -16.24 -9.15
CA ASN A 437 22.41 -16.15 -9.05
C ASN A 437 23.03 -17.52 -9.29
N TRP A 438 24.25 -17.51 -9.80
CA TRP A 438 25.07 -18.72 -9.90
C TRP A 438 26.54 -18.38 -9.65
N LYS A 439 27.28 -19.43 -9.29
CA LYS A 439 28.70 -19.35 -8.98
C LYS A 439 29.42 -20.45 -9.75
N LEU A 440 30.59 -20.13 -10.26
CA LEU A 440 31.43 -21.03 -11.02
C LEU A 440 32.84 -20.99 -10.44
N ALA A 441 33.49 -22.15 -10.40
CA ALA A 441 34.90 -22.27 -10.04
C ALA A 441 35.56 -23.05 -11.18
N VAL A 442 36.50 -22.39 -11.87
CA VAL A 442 37.21 -22.94 -13.02
C VAL A 442 38.67 -23.13 -12.61
N PRO A 443 39.17 -24.37 -12.52
CA PRO A 443 40.59 -24.61 -12.27
C PRO A 443 41.41 -24.15 -13.47
N LEU A 444 42.47 -23.37 -13.24
CA LEU A 444 43.34 -22.80 -14.26
C LEU A 444 44.47 -23.79 -14.60
N LEU A 445 44.11 -24.91 -15.22
CA LEU A 445 45.06 -25.93 -15.64
C LEU A 445 45.58 -25.65 -17.06
N PRO A 446 46.85 -25.96 -17.38
CA PRO A 446 47.35 -25.91 -18.75
C PRO A 446 46.56 -26.84 -19.67
N ALA A 447 46.28 -26.41 -20.89
CA ALA A 447 45.56 -27.23 -21.87
C ALA A 447 46.37 -28.50 -22.25
N GLU A 448 45.72 -29.66 -22.22
CA GLU A 448 46.29 -30.90 -22.74
C GLU A 448 46.37 -30.87 -24.28
N ARG A 449 47.48 -31.33 -24.85
CA ARG A 449 47.61 -31.50 -26.31
C ARG A 449 47.08 -32.85 -26.77
N PRO A 450 46.64 -32.95 -28.04
CA PRO A 450 46.60 -34.23 -28.75
C PRO A 450 47.99 -34.88 -28.71
N THR A 451 48.03 -36.19 -28.49
CA THR A 451 49.24 -36.99 -28.29
C THR A 451 50.27 -36.80 -29.42
N GLY A 452 51.49 -36.33 -29.08
CA GLY A 452 52.67 -36.35 -29.98
C GLY A 452 53.36 -35.00 -30.31
N GLY A 453 52.91 -33.86 -29.80
CA GLY A 453 53.52 -32.54 -30.07
C GLY A 453 54.60 -32.09 -29.04
N PRO A 454 55.57 -31.24 -29.43
CA PRO A 454 56.65 -30.74 -28.54
C PRO A 454 56.07 -29.89 -27.40
N ARG A 455 56.46 -30.13 -26.12
CA ARG A 455 55.98 -29.54 -24.83
C ARG A 455 55.15 -28.24 -24.90
N PRO A 456 54.02 -28.10 -24.16
CA PRO A 456 53.26 -26.86 -24.13
C PRO A 456 54.16 -25.70 -23.71
N ASP A 457 54.08 -24.58 -24.41
CA ASP A 457 54.51 -23.31 -23.83
C ASP A 457 53.70 -23.10 -22.55
N ALA A 458 54.34 -22.62 -21.48
CA ALA A 458 53.64 -22.35 -20.24
C ALA A 458 52.46 -21.39 -20.50
N PRO A 459 51.29 -21.57 -19.82
CA PRO A 459 50.16 -20.66 -19.98
C PRO A 459 50.62 -19.23 -19.73
N THR A 460 50.15 -18.29 -20.55
CA THR A 460 50.47 -16.89 -20.31
C THR A 460 49.71 -16.43 -19.06
N PRO A 461 50.40 -16.01 -17.98
CA PRO A 461 49.73 -15.54 -16.77
C PRO A 461 48.92 -14.29 -17.08
N PHE A 462 47.85 -14.08 -16.32
CA PHE A 462 46.99 -12.90 -16.46
C PHE A 462 46.54 -12.40 -15.11
N THR A 463 46.22 -11.11 -15.05
CA THR A 463 45.58 -10.50 -13.89
C THR A 463 44.06 -10.50 -14.03
N VAL A 464 43.32 -10.52 -12.91
CA VAL A 464 41.86 -10.39 -12.93
C VAL A 464 41.41 -9.09 -13.59
N ALA A 465 42.18 -8.01 -13.42
CA ALA A 465 41.94 -6.73 -14.09
C ALA A 465 41.94 -6.88 -15.62
N GLU A 466 42.92 -7.57 -16.21
CA GLU A 466 42.93 -7.84 -17.66
C GLU A 466 41.72 -8.65 -18.13
N LEU A 467 41.23 -9.60 -17.32
CA LEU A 467 40.02 -10.35 -17.64
C LEU A 467 38.78 -9.45 -17.62
N VAL A 468 38.64 -8.62 -16.59
CA VAL A 468 37.54 -7.67 -16.46
C VAL A 468 37.54 -6.69 -17.65
N ASP A 469 38.70 -6.12 -17.98
CA ASP A 469 38.85 -5.19 -19.11
C ASP A 469 38.51 -5.86 -20.44
N HIS A 470 38.99 -7.09 -20.66
CA HIS A 470 38.68 -7.85 -21.87
C HIS A 470 37.18 -8.16 -21.98
N VAL A 471 36.53 -8.54 -20.87
CA VAL A 471 35.09 -8.80 -20.85
C VAL A 471 34.30 -7.51 -21.10
N ARG A 472 34.69 -6.39 -20.49
CA ARG A 472 34.08 -5.07 -20.69
C ARG A 472 34.15 -4.66 -22.17
N GLU A 473 35.33 -4.71 -22.76
CA GLU A 473 35.57 -4.33 -24.15
C GLU A 473 34.78 -5.21 -25.13
N ARG A 474 34.80 -6.55 -24.93
CA ARG A 474 34.12 -7.48 -25.83
C ARG A 474 32.60 -7.44 -25.71
N LEU A 475 32.06 -7.22 -24.51
CA LEU A 475 30.62 -7.03 -24.33
C LEU A 475 30.16 -5.69 -24.92
N GLY A 476 30.95 -4.62 -24.78
CA GLY A 476 30.68 -3.35 -25.45
C GLY A 476 30.68 -3.49 -26.97
N ALA A 477 31.72 -4.10 -27.53
CA ALA A 477 31.86 -4.30 -28.98
C ALA A 477 30.77 -5.23 -29.56
N ALA A 478 30.31 -6.22 -28.80
CA ALA A 478 29.22 -7.11 -29.23
C ALA A 478 27.87 -6.36 -29.35
N VAL A 479 27.68 -5.26 -28.62
CA VAL A 479 26.48 -4.43 -28.72
C VAL A 479 26.58 -3.35 -29.80
N GLU A 480 27.79 -2.85 -30.06
CA GLU A 480 28.02 -1.87 -31.14
C GLU A 480 28.11 -2.52 -32.53
N GLY A 481 28.69 -3.72 -32.65
CA GLY A 481 28.96 -4.40 -33.92
C GLY A 481 27.85 -5.34 -34.39
N ASP A 482 27.12 -5.95 -33.47
CA ASP A 482 25.87 -6.66 -33.72
C ASP A 482 24.76 -5.75 -33.21
N GLY A 483 24.08 -5.01 -34.10
CA GLY A 483 22.78 -4.44 -33.75
C GLY A 483 21.85 -5.58 -33.38
N ALA A 484 21.82 -5.96 -32.09
CA ALA A 484 21.14 -7.09 -31.47
C ALA A 484 21.05 -8.37 -32.36
N PRO A 485 21.75 -9.48 -32.04
CA PRO A 485 21.63 -10.69 -32.84
C PRO A 485 20.18 -11.23 -32.79
N GLY A 486 19.39 -10.92 -33.84
CA GLY A 486 18.08 -11.51 -34.11
C GLY A 486 16.82 -10.64 -33.98
N THR A 487 16.85 -9.30 -34.09
CA THR A 487 15.60 -8.51 -34.16
C THR A 487 15.59 -7.52 -35.32
N GLY A 488 14.83 -7.85 -36.37
CA GLY A 488 14.38 -6.89 -37.39
C GLY A 488 13.34 -5.88 -36.87
N ASP A 489 13.23 -5.70 -35.56
CA ASP A 489 12.31 -4.76 -34.93
C ASP A 489 13.14 -3.66 -34.27
N ALA A 490 13.18 -2.50 -34.91
CA ALA A 490 13.85 -1.29 -34.47
C ALA A 490 13.27 -0.67 -33.16
N GLU A 491 12.47 -1.41 -32.39
CA GLU A 491 11.72 -0.88 -31.23
C GLU A 491 12.30 -1.26 -29.86
N VAL A 492 13.23 -2.21 -29.75
CA VAL A 492 13.92 -2.52 -28.47
C VAL A 492 15.18 -1.68 -28.35
N SER A 493 15.03 -0.35 -28.37
CA SER A 493 16.13 0.60 -28.22
C SER A 493 16.48 0.77 -26.74
N GLY A 494 17.39 -0.07 -26.24
CA GLY A 494 18.09 0.13 -24.97
C GLY A 494 19.58 -0.01 -25.20
N SER A 495 20.36 1.06 -25.03
CA SER A 495 21.82 0.97 -25.04
C SER A 495 22.27 0.18 -23.82
N LEU A 496 23.06 -0.88 -24.01
CA LEU A 496 23.70 -1.59 -22.90
C LEU A 496 24.62 -0.60 -22.16
N LEU A 497 24.32 -0.35 -20.89
CA LEU A 497 25.17 0.43 -20.01
C LEU A 497 26.08 -0.55 -19.27
N ILE A 498 27.39 -0.42 -19.49
CA ILE A 498 28.41 -1.21 -18.79
C ILE A 498 29.17 -0.27 -17.87
N GLU A 499 29.20 -0.58 -16.58
CA GLU A 499 29.86 0.23 -15.57
C GLU A 499 30.69 -0.64 -14.61
N ASP A 500 31.81 -0.08 -14.15
CA ASP A 500 32.53 -0.63 -13.02
C ASP A 500 31.86 -0.15 -11.74
N ARG A 501 31.44 -1.09 -10.90
CA ARG A 501 30.74 -0.76 -9.67
C ARG A 501 31.39 -1.44 -8.46
N VAL A 502 31.83 -0.63 -7.51
CA VAL A 502 32.35 -1.10 -6.21
C VAL A 502 31.21 -1.09 -5.21
N PHE A 503 30.94 -2.24 -4.60
CA PHE A 503 29.99 -2.36 -3.49
C PHE A 503 30.75 -2.42 -2.18
N ALA A 504 30.36 -1.56 -1.23
CA ALA A 504 30.99 -1.45 0.08
C ALA A 504 29.94 -1.44 1.20
N ASP A 505 30.23 -2.15 2.30
CA ASP A 505 29.36 -2.18 3.48
C ASP A 505 29.52 -0.90 4.31
N GLY A 506 28.42 -0.16 4.47
CA GLY A 506 28.36 1.13 5.15
C GLY A 506 28.81 1.12 6.60
N ALA A 507 28.72 -0.02 7.29
CA ALA A 507 29.19 -0.14 8.67
C ALA A 507 30.70 -0.35 8.79
N THR A 508 31.40 -0.62 7.68
CA THR A 508 32.82 -1.04 7.70
C THR A 508 33.77 -0.03 7.06
N ILE A 509 33.22 1.01 6.42
CA ILE A 509 33.98 1.99 5.65
C ILE A 509 34.38 3.24 6.44
N GLY A 510 33.95 3.37 7.70
CA GLY A 510 34.19 4.58 8.50
C GLY A 510 35.66 4.97 8.63
N ASP A 511 36.54 3.97 8.77
CA ASP A 511 37.99 4.15 8.93
C ASP A 511 38.78 4.03 7.60
N ASP A 512 38.11 3.77 6.48
CA ASP A 512 38.78 3.57 5.18
C ASP A 512 38.92 4.91 4.44
N GLU A 513 40.15 5.44 4.40
CA GLU A 513 40.50 6.73 3.76
C GLU A 513 40.12 6.80 2.27
N ARG A 514 39.86 5.65 1.61
CA ARG A 514 39.39 5.63 0.22
C ARG A 514 37.94 6.08 0.09
N PHE A 515 37.13 5.87 1.13
CA PHE A 515 35.70 6.15 1.13
C PHE A 515 35.32 7.33 2.02
N MET A 516 36.10 7.64 3.04
CA MET A 516 35.84 8.72 3.99
C MET A 516 37.03 9.66 4.09
N SER A 517 36.76 10.97 4.16
CA SER A 517 37.73 11.98 4.54
C SER A 517 37.29 12.67 5.82
N ASP A 518 38.24 13.18 6.63
CA ASP A 518 37.94 13.87 7.90
C ASP A 518 37.02 15.11 7.76
N GLN A 519 36.82 15.61 6.53
CA GLN A 519 36.01 16.79 6.24
C GLN A 519 34.64 16.45 5.67
N ASP A 520 34.42 15.21 5.21
CA ASP A 520 33.19 14.81 4.54
C ASP A 520 32.22 14.13 5.52
N LEU A 521 30.96 14.56 5.48
CA LEU A 521 29.88 13.96 6.29
C LEU A 521 29.34 12.67 5.69
N ALA A 522 29.53 12.46 4.39
CA ALA A 522 28.98 11.34 3.63
C ALA A 522 30.10 10.64 2.84
N PRO A 523 29.95 9.33 2.56
CA PRO A 523 30.98 8.59 1.87
C PRO A 523 31.15 9.05 0.40
N VAL A 524 32.38 8.94 -0.08
CA VAL A 524 32.75 9.25 -1.46
C VAL A 524 32.08 8.25 -2.41
N MET A 525 31.29 8.78 -3.33
CA MET A 525 30.52 7.96 -4.28
C MET A 525 31.28 7.68 -5.59
N ARG A 526 32.49 8.22 -5.74
CA ARG A 526 33.35 8.03 -6.91
C ARG A 526 34.81 7.79 -6.52
N LEU A 527 35.32 6.60 -6.80
CA LEU A 527 36.72 6.23 -6.68
C LEU A 527 37.49 6.48 -7.98
N SER A 528 38.79 6.74 -7.85
CA SER A 528 39.70 6.81 -9.00
C SER A 528 39.83 5.44 -9.68
N PRO A 529 40.19 5.39 -10.99
CA PRO A 529 40.43 4.14 -11.69
C PRO A 529 41.49 3.26 -11.01
N ASP A 530 42.55 3.88 -10.47
CA ASP A 530 43.64 3.17 -9.78
C ASP A 530 43.14 2.46 -8.50
N ALA A 531 42.28 3.14 -7.71
CA ALA A 531 41.69 2.55 -6.52
C ALA A 531 40.72 1.40 -6.86
N VAL A 532 39.96 1.53 -7.96
CA VAL A 532 39.11 0.44 -8.45
C VAL A 532 39.95 -0.75 -8.90
N GLN A 533 41.06 -0.51 -9.61
CA GLN A 533 41.97 -1.56 -10.05
C GLN A 533 42.61 -2.30 -8.86
N GLU A 534 43.00 -1.58 -7.81
CA GLU A 534 43.50 -2.19 -6.58
C GLU A 534 42.45 -3.12 -5.93
N ILE A 535 41.19 -2.70 -5.89
CA ILE A 535 40.07 -3.50 -5.36
C ILE A 535 39.80 -4.74 -6.23
N ILE A 536 39.95 -4.64 -7.55
CA ILE A 536 39.83 -5.78 -8.47
C ILE A 536 40.92 -6.82 -8.19
N LEU A 537 42.16 -6.36 -7.98
CA LEU A 537 43.31 -7.24 -7.72
C LEU A 537 43.23 -7.87 -6.33
N ASN A 538 42.80 -7.10 -5.33
CA ASN A 538 42.78 -7.51 -3.93
C ASN A 538 41.38 -7.26 -3.30
N PRO A 539 40.37 -8.07 -3.64
CA PRO A 539 39.03 -7.89 -3.10
C PRO A 539 39.01 -8.19 -1.59
N THR A 540 38.54 -7.24 -0.77
CA THR A 540 38.36 -7.46 0.66
C THR A 540 37.00 -8.13 0.94
N GLY A 541 36.78 -8.59 2.18
CA GLY A 541 35.53 -9.23 2.56
C GLY A 541 34.30 -8.34 2.35
N THR A 542 34.43 -7.05 2.62
CA THR A 542 33.37 -6.03 2.71
C THR A 542 33.33 -5.08 1.52
N VAL A 543 34.40 -5.01 0.71
CA VAL A 543 34.48 -4.18 -0.49
C VAL A 543 34.78 -5.06 -1.70
N ARG A 544 33.89 -5.03 -2.70
CA ARG A 544 34.02 -5.86 -3.91
C ARG A 544 33.66 -5.10 -5.17
N HIS A 545 34.50 -5.27 -6.18
CA HIS A 545 34.20 -4.84 -7.53
C HIS A 545 33.24 -5.82 -8.22
N TYR A 546 32.28 -5.27 -8.95
CA TYR A 546 31.45 -5.97 -9.92
C TYR A 546 31.44 -5.17 -11.22
N LEU A 547 31.51 -5.88 -12.34
CA LEU A 547 31.14 -5.33 -13.63
C LEU A 547 29.62 -5.39 -13.74
N ALA A 548 28.96 -4.23 -13.72
CA ALA A 548 27.51 -4.13 -13.78
C ALA A 548 27.05 -3.80 -15.20
N LEU A 549 26.05 -4.55 -15.66
CA LEU A 549 25.46 -4.42 -16.97
C LEU A 549 23.99 -4.10 -16.81
N HIS A 550 23.56 -2.92 -17.26
CA HIS A 550 22.17 -2.49 -17.22
C HIS A 550 21.62 -2.34 -18.63
N LEU A 551 20.47 -2.95 -18.91
CA LEU A 551 19.79 -2.76 -20.19
C LEU A 551 18.40 -2.19 -19.93
N PRO A 552 18.21 -0.87 -20.06
CA PRO A 552 16.88 -0.29 -19.92
C PRO A 552 16.00 -0.74 -21.09
N LEU A 553 14.91 -1.44 -20.76
CA LEU A 553 13.88 -1.87 -21.71
C LEU A 553 12.58 -1.11 -21.44
N TRP A 554 11.71 -1.01 -22.44
CA TRP A 554 10.41 -0.34 -22.31
C TRP A 554 10.52 1.09 -21.76
N GLY A 555 11.45 1.90 -22.31
CA GLY A 555 11.69 3.28 -21.85
C GLY A 555 12.24 3.39 -20.42
N GLY A 556 12.91 2.34 -19.92
CA GLY A 556 13.47 2.24 -18.56
C GLY A 556 12.53 1.60 -17.55
N ASP A 557 11.30 1.25 -17.96
CA ASP A 557 10.27 0.71 -17.07
C ASP A 557 10.69 -0.67 -16.54
N VAL A 558 11.43 -1.44 -17.33
CA VAL A 558 12.08 -2.68 -16.89
C VAL A 558 13.58 -2.60 -17.14
N VAL A 559 14.39 -2.77 -16.10
CA VAL A 559 15.86 -2.72 -16.21
C VAL A 559 16.46 -4.03 -15.68
N PRO A 560 16.65 -5.05 -16.53
CA PRO A 560 17.53 -6.17 -16.22
C PRO A 560 18.96 -5.66 -15.96
N SER A 561 19.51 -6.09 -14.84
CA SER A 561 20.84 -5.78 -14.36
C SER A 561 21.60 -7.08 -14.07
N VAL A 562 22.75 -7.26 -14.71
CA VAL A 562 23.63 -8.42 -14.51
C VAL A 562 24.91 -7.95 -13.84
N PHE A 563 25.23 -8.51 -12.69
CA PHE A 563 26.44 -8.21 -11.94
C PHE A 563 27.42 -9.38 -12.04
N LEU A 564 28.59 -9.12 -12.61
CA LEU A 564 29.67 -10.09 -12.77
C LEU A 564 30.82 -9.76 -11.82
N HIS A 565 31.19 -10.73 -10.98
CA HIS A 565 32.36 -10.62 -10.11
C HIS A 565 33.34 -11.73 -10.42
N PHE A 566 34.60 -11.34 -10.55
CA PHE A 566 35.73 -12.22 -10.85
C PHE A 566 36.73 -12.15 -9.71
N SER A 567 37.25 -13.29 -9.30
CA SER A 567 38.38 -13.35 -8.37
C SER A 567 39.21 -14.61 -8.61
N THR A 568 40.49 -14.55 -8.30
CA THR A 568 41.41 -15.69 -8.39
C THR A 568 41.93 -16.03 -7.00
N VAL A 569 41.75 -17.27 -6.57
CA VAL A 569 42.28 -17.77 -5.30
C VAL A 569 43.06 -19.04 -5.58
N GLY A 570 44.38 -18.98 -5.37
CA GLY A 570 45.29 -20.02 -5.87
C GLY A 570 45.19 -20.15 -7.39
N ASP A 571 45.14 -21.39 -7.89
CA ASP A 571 45.01 -21.68 -9.33
C ASP A 571 43.54 -21.88 -9.77
N THR A 572 42.59 -21.19 -9.12
CA THR A 572 41.17 -21.28 -9.46
C THR A 572 40.57 -19.90 -9.71
N LEU A 573 39.92 -19.75 -10.86
CA LEU A 573 39.12 -18.58 -11.21
C LEU A 573 37.69 -18.78 -10.68
N HIS A 574 37.27 -17.90 -9.79
CA HIS A 574 35.92 -17.80 -9.29
C HIS A 574 35.13 -16.74 -10.06
N LEU A 575 33.99 -17.15 -10.60
CA LEU A 575 33.03 -16.29 -11.27
C LEU A 575 31.71 -16.31 -10.52
N ARG A 576 31.18 -15.13 -10.21
CA ARG A 576 29.86 -14.98 -9.62
C ARG A 576 29.00 -14.08 -10.51
N CYS A 577 27.81 -14.56 -10.85
CA CYS A 577 26.81 -13.82 -11.58
C CYS A 577 25.58 -13.63 -10.69
N SER A 578 25.15 -12.38 -10.51
CA SER A 578 23.89 -12.05 -9.85
C SER A 578 22.99 -11.29 -10.81
N ASN A 579 21.79 -11.80 -11.04
CA ASN A 579 20.82 -11.18 -11.94
C ASN A 579 19.73 -10.50 -11.12
N HIS A 580 19.44 -9.27 -11.49
CA HIS A 580 18.53 -8.37 -10.82
C HIS A 580 17.61 -7.76 -11.87
N VAL A 581 16.34 -7.56 -11.56
CA VAL A 581 15.38 -6.94 -12.49
C VAL A 581 14.58 -5.91 -11.74
N LEU A 582 14.80 -4.64 -12.06
CA LEU A 582 13.91 -3.56 -11.66
C LEU A 582 12.67 -3.65 -12.54
N GLY A 583 11.52 -3.92 -11.91
CA GLY A 583 10.23 -3.97 -12.58
C GLY A 583 9.62 -2.58 -12.84
N PRO A 584 8.43 -2.54 -13.45
CA PRO A 584 7.76 -1.30 -13.79
C PRO A 584 7.47 -0.44 -12.55
N VAL A 585 7.47 0.89 -12.71
CA VAL A 585 7.00 1.78 -11.64
C VAL A 585 5.50 1.61 -11.41
N ALA A 586 5.01 2.04 -10.25
CA ALA A 586 3.60 1.94 -9.89
C ALA A 586 2.66 2.41 -11.03
N ALA A 587 1.59 1.67 -11.26
CA ALA A 587 0.67 1.91 -12.37
C ALA A 587 0.02 3.31 -12.33
N ASP A 588 -0.14 3.86 -11.13
CA ASP A 588 -0.73 5.18 -10.92
C ASP A 588 0.19 6.30 -11.42
N TYR A 589 1.50 6.07 -11.51
CA TYR A 589 2.48 7.06 -11.98
C TYR A 589 2.46 7.20 -13.50
N HIS A 590 2.10 6.12 -14.18
CA HIS A 590 1.84 6.08 -15.62
C HIS A 590 0.56 6.83 -16.04
N LEU A 591 -0.21 7.36 -15.08
CA LEU A 591 -1.41 8.15 -15.36
C LEU A 591 -1.12 9.34 -16.27
N VAL A 592 0.08 9.94 -16.16
CA VAL A 592 0.49 11.11 -16.95
C VAL A 592 0.36 10.88 -18.46
N ASP A 593 0.59 9.65 -18.93
CA ASP A 593 0.49 9.31 -20.36
C ASP A 593 -0.95 9.19 -20.87
N ARG A 594 -1.91 9.15 -19.95
CA ARG A 594 -3.35 9.21 -20.26
C ARG A 594 -3.85 10.63 -20.35
N LEU A 595 -3.10 11.63 -19.89
CA LEU A 595 -3.55 13.02 -19.79
C LEU A 595 -3.34 13.83 -21.08
N ARG A 596 -3.39 13.18 -22.25
CA ARG A 596 -3.04 13.81 -23.56
C ARG A 596 -4.02 14.90 -24.03
N ASP A 597 -5.29 14.80 -23.63
CA ASP A 597 -6.31 15.75 -24.08
C ASP A 597 -6.40 16.97 -23.14
N PRO A 598 -6.80 18.16 -23.63
CA PRO A 598 -7.14 19.28 -22.75
C PRO A 598 -8.20 18.86 -21.71
N LEU A 599 -8.25 19.58 -20.57
CA LEU A 599 -9.11 19.23 -19.45
C LEU A 599 -10.60 19.16 -19.87
N THR A 600 -11.11 17.95 -20.09
CA THR A 600 -12.50 17.73 -20.48
C THR A 600 -13.46 17.98 -19.30
N PRO A 601 -14.71 18.43 -19.56
CA PRO A 601 -15.70 18.61 -18.50
C PRO A 601 -15.99 17.30 -17.74
N GLU A 602 -15.90 16.15 -18.40
CA GLU A 602 -16.03 14.82 -17.80
C GLU A 602 -14.88 14.53 -16.82
N ARG A 603 -13.64 14.87 -17.19
CA ARG A 603 -12.48 14.72 -16.29
C ARG A 603 -12.58 15.66 -15.09
N ARG A 604 -13.03 16.90 -15.28
CA ARG A 604 -13.28 17.83 -14.17
C ARG A 604 -14.32 17.28 -13.20
N ARG A 605 -15.37 16.63 -13.71
CA ARG A 605 -16.39 15.94 -12.90
C ARG A 605 -15.82 14.74 -12.13
N GLU A 606 -14.94 13.96 -12.74
CA GLU A 606 -14.24 12.85 -12.10
C GLU A 606 -13.32 13.34 -10.97
N LEU A 607 -12.51 14.37 -11.23
CA LEU A 607 -11.64 14.99 -10.22
C LEU A 607 -12.47 15.56 -9.05
N LEU A 608 -13.62 16.16 -9.33
CA LEU A 608 -14.57 16.64 -8.32
C LEU A 608 -15.06 15.52 -7.38
N LEU A 609 -15.53 14.40 -7.95
CA LEU A 609 -16.02 13.26 -7.17
C LEU A 609 -14.88 12.57 -6.40
N GLY A 610 -13.71 12.44 -7.04
CA GLY A 610 -12.50 11.94 -6.42
C GLY A 610 -12.06 12.80 -5.23
N ALA A 611 -12.02 14.13 -5.40
CA ALA A 611 -11.69 15.10 -4.36
C ALA A 611 -12.64 14.97 -3.16
N LEU A 612 -13.96 14.88 -3.39
CA LEU A 612 -14.95 14.67 -2.33
C LEU A 612 -14.66 13.40 -1.52
N SER A 613 -14.28 12.31 -2.18
CA SER A 613 -13.98 11.05 -1.48
C SER A 613 -12.71 11.10 -0.61
N ARG A 614 -11.70 11.89 -1.00
CA ARG A 614 -10.43 12.06 -0.28
C ARG A 614 -10.44 13.18 0.75
N THR A 615 -11.35 14.14 0.63
CA THR A 615 -11.43 15.32 1.49
C THR A 615 -11.59 14.95 2.96
N GLY A 616 -12.31 13.86 3.27
CA GLY A 616 -12.58 13.44 4.64
C GLY A 616 -11.31 13.02 5.37
N THR A 617 -10.53 12.10 4.80
CA THR A 617 -9.25 11.67 5.38
C THR A 617 -8.23 12.81 5.40
N ALA A 618 -8.17 13.62 4.34
CA ALA A 618 -7.25 14.73 4.26
C ALA A 618 -7.53 15.82 5.31
N LEU A 619 -8.80 16.11 5.63
CA LEU A 619 -9.16 17.10 6.66
C LEU A 619 -8.65 16.71 8.05
N PHE A 620 -8.70 15.42 8.40
CA PHE A 620 -8.24 14.92 9.70
C PHE A 620 -6.72 14.80 9.79
N GLU A 621 -6.06 14.46 8.68
CA GLU A 621 -4.60 14.39 8.62
C GLU A 621 -3.96 15.79 8.52
N ALA A 622 -4.69 16.80 8.04
CA ALA A 622 -4.16 18.12 7.74
C ALA A 622 -3.48 18.83 8.93
N PRO A 623 -4.03 18.87 10.16
CA PRO A 623 -3.33 19.48 11.29
C PRO A 623 -1.98 18.84 11.57
N LEU A 624 -1.91 17.50 11.47
CA LEU A 624 -0.66 16.75 11.68
C LEU A 624 0.32 17.00 10.53
N LYS A 625 -0.13 17.00 9.28
CA LYS A 625 0.71 17.27 8.10
C LYS A 625 1.26 18.71 8.11
N ALA A 626 0.40 19.69 8.38
CA ALA A 626 0.80 21.10 8.50
C ALA A 626 1.81 21.29 9.64
N LEU A 627 1.60 20.64 10.79
CA LEU A 627 2.54 20.67 11.92
C LEU A 627 3.87 19.98 11.61
N ARG A 628 3.85 18.82 10.93
CA ARG A 628 5.05 18.09 10.50
C ARG A 628 5.88 18.90 9.51
N HIS A 629 5.23 19.60 8.58
CA HIS A 629 5.90 20.50 7.65
C HIS A 629 6.47 21.73 8.38
N ALA A 630 5.68 22.41 9.22
CA ALA A 630 6.14 23.59 9.97
C ALA A 630 7.31 23.27 10.92
N ARG A 631 7.37 22.05 11.47
CA ARG A 631 8.48 21.58 12.32
C ARG A 631 9.58 20.86 11.55
N PHE A 632 9.55 20.85 10.22
CA PHE A 632 10.51 20.07 9.44
C PHE A 632 11.95 20.49 9.69
N GLU A 633 12.30 21.77 9.53
CA GLU A 633 13.65 22.28 9.75
C GLU A 633 14.13 22.01 11.19
N HIS A 634 13.25 22.20 12.18
CA HIS A 634 13.60 21.93 13.58
C HIS A 634 13.83 20.43 13.85
N ARG A 635 12.98 19.56 13.27
CA ARG A 635 13.15 18.09 13.38
C ARG A 635 14.41 17.63 12.65
N HIS A 636 14.69 18.21 11.50
CA HIS A 636 15.88 17.94 10.72
C HIS A 636 17.14 18.28 11.52
N GLY A 637 17.24 19.51 12.06
CA GLY A 637 18.37 19.92 12.89
C GLY A 637 18.57 19.01 14.11
N LYS A 638 17.50 18.71 14.85
CA LYS A 638 17.58 17.77 16.00
C LYS A 638 17.97 16.35 15.61
N ARG A 639 17.47 15.86 14.48
CA ARG A 639 17.84 14.53 13.97
C ARG A 639 19.33 14.54 13.64
N MET A 640 19.81 15.55 12.91
CA MET A 640 21.21 15.68 12.55
C MET A 640 22.12 15.74 13.79
N GLU A 641 21.77 16.51 14.82
CA GLU A 641 22.50 16.54 16.09
C GLU A 641 22.63 15.14 16.72
N HIS A 642 21.57 14.33 16.70
CA HIS A 642 21.59 12.97 17.22
C HIS A 642 22.40 12.00 16.34
N GLU A 643 22.28 12.10 15.01
CA GLU A 643 23.04 11.22 14.10
C GLU A 643 24.54 11.54 14.14
N LEU A 644 24.91 12.82 14.23
CA LEU A 644 26.32 13.23 14.43
C LEU A 644 26.85 12.73 15.78
N ALA A 645 26.06 12.82 16.85
CA ALA A 645 26.44 12.25 18.14
C ALA A 645 26.63 10.73 18.05
N ALA A 646 25.73 10.02 17.35
CA ALA A 646 25.85 8.58 17.12
C ALA A 646 27.09 8.22 16.30
N LEU A 647 27.37 8.97 15.22
CA LEU A 647 28.56 8.80 14.39
C LEU A 647 29.85 8.92 15.21
N THR A 648 29.93 9.88 16.14
CA THR A 648 31.11 10.03 17.01
C THR A 648 31.23 8.95 18.11
N GLN A 649 30.12 8.31 18.50
CA GLN A 649 30.07 7.36 19.61
C GLN A 649 30.21 5.90 19.16
N ASP A 650 29.75 5.58 17.95
CA ASP A 650 29.74 4.24 17.38
C ASP A 650 30.72 4.14 16.20
N PRO A 651 31.88 3.48 16.37
CA PRO A 651 32.83 3.26 15.28
C PRO A 651 32.27 2.43 14.12
N MET A 652 31.20 1.64 14.35
CA MET A 652 30.55 0.81 13.34
C MET A 652 29.25 1.45 12.83
N TYR A 653 29.13 2.78 12.93
CA TYR A 653 27.97 3.51 12.45
C TYR A 653 27.74 3.25 10.96
N ASP A 654 26.52 2.86 10.61
CA ASP A 654 26.16 2.48 9.25
C ASP A 654 25.90 3.72 8.37
N LEU A 655 26.88 4.04 7.52
CA LEU A 655 26.85 5.10 6.50
C LEU A 655 26.17 4.66 5.20
N GLY A 656 25.69 3.41 5.12
CA GLY A 656 25.16 2.82 3.92
C GLY A 656 23.84 3.43 3.49
N ALA A 657 23.57 3.38 2.19
CA ALA A 657 22.27 3.74 1.68
C ALA A 657 21.23 2.81 2.29
N ARG A 658 20.12 3.38 2.78
CA ARG A 658 19.02 2.63 3.41
C ARG A 658 17.82 2.47 2.48
N LEU A 659 17.72 3.33 1.47
CA LEU A 659 16.55 3.44 0.62
C LEU A 659 16.92 3.83 -0.80
N SER A 660 16.37 3.09 -1.78
CA SER A 660 16.36 3.48 -3.19
C SER A 660 15.03 4.08 -3.61
N ILE A 661 15.09 5.21 -4.32
CA ILE A 661 13.93 5.90 -4.89
C ILE A 661 13.21 4.98 -5.90
N ARG A 662 13.97 4.32 -6.78
CA ARG A 662 13.41 3.44 -7.82
C ARG A 662 12.76 2.20 -7.23
N GLU A 663 13.34 1.61 -6.18
CA GLU A 663 12.77 0.42 -5.52
C GLU A 663 11.49 0.74 -4.75
N MET A 664 11.40 1.90 -4.11
CA MET A 664 10.18 2.31 -3.39
C MET A 664 8.98 2.47 -4.34
N ALA A 665 9.24 2.86 -5.58
CA ALA A 665 8.24 3.08 -6.61
C ALA A 665 7.87 1.83 -7.41
N LEU A 666 8.42 0.64 -7.11
CA LEU A 666 8.14 -0.58 -7.87
C LEU A 666 6.67 -1.00 -7.76
N SER A 667 6.09 -1.31 -8.91
CA SER A 667 4.80 -1.98 -9.00
C SER A 667 4.91 -3.42 -8.47
N PRO A 668 3.91 -3.92 -7.72
CA PRO A 668 3.89 -5.31 -7.29
C PRO A 668 3.70 -6.30 -8.45
N THR A 669 3.30 -5.83 -9.64
CA THR A 669 2.99 -6.64 -10.82
C THR A 669 3.48 -5.99 -12.10
N TYR A 670 3.93 -6.80 -13.06
CA TYR A 670 4.19 -6.36 -14.44
C TYR A 670 2.90 -6.01 -15.17
N PHE A 671 2.96 -5.07 -16.13
CA PHE A 671 1.79 -4.62 -16.90
C PHE A 671 1.60 -5.41 -18.18
N ASN A 672 2.70 -5.90 -18.77
CA ASN A 672 2.69 -6.73 -19.94
C ASN A 672 3.46 -8.04 -19.67
N TYR A 673 3.02 -9.15 -20.25
CA TYR A 673 3.74 -10.42 -20.18
C TYR A 673 5.13 -10.32 -20.84
N PHE A 674 5.23 -9.61 -21.96
CA PHE A 674 6.48 -9.47 -22.70
C PHE A 674 7.56 -8.72 -21.91
N GLN A 675 7.19 -7.87 -20.94
CA GLN A 675 8.14 -7.26 -20.02
C GLN A 675 8.98 -8.29 -19.26
N VAL A 676 8.36 -9.41 -18.87
CA VAL A 676 9.06 -10.51 -18.16
C VAL A 676 9.92 -11.30 -19.13
N THR A 677 9.34 -11.73 -20.26
CA THR A 677 10.04 -12.55 -21.25
C THR A 677 11.23 -11.82 -21.88
N ASP A 678 11.11 -10.52 -22.15
CA ASP A 678 12.20 -9.71 -22.70
C ASP A 678 13.36 -9.57 -21.72
N ALA A 679 13.06 -9.31 -20.44
CA ALA A 679 14.09 -9.22 -19.41
C ALA A 679 14.84 -10.55 -19.26
N GLU A 680 14.13 -11.68 -19.25
CA GLU A 680 14.72 -13.02 -19.16
C GLU A 680 15.59 -13.35 -20.39
N ARG A 681 15.10 -13.05 -21.60
CA ARG A 681 15.84 -13.25 -22.85
C ARG A 681 17.16 -12.48 -22.84
N ILE A 682 17.14 -11.22 -22.42
CA ILE A 682 18.34 -10.38 -22.33
C ILE A 682 19.33 -10.93 -21.31
N ILE A 683 18.87 -11.30 -20.11
CA ILE A 683 19.72 -11.89 -19.08
C ILE A 683 20.40 -13.16 -19.60
N SER A 684 19.65 -14.08 -20.23
CA SER A 684 20.22 -15.31 -20.80
C SER A 684 21.24 -15.01 -21.90
N SER A 685 20.95 -14.04 -22.77
CA SER A 685 21.86 -13.63 -23.83
C SER A 685 23.18 -13.09 -23.26
N VAL A 686 23.12 -12.15 -22.31
CA VAL A 686 24.31 -11.57 -21.68
C VAL A 686 25.15 -12.66 -21.02
N GLN A 687 24.53 -13.57 -20.25
CA GLN A 687 25.24 -14.66 -19.58
C GLN A 687 25.96 -15.60 -20.57
N LEU A 688 25.29 -15.97 -21.66
CA LEU A 688 25.88 -16.81 -22.70
C LEU A 688 27.08 -16.13 -23.37
N HIS A 689 26.96 -14.84 -23.69
CA HIS A 689 28.04 -14.06 -24.28
C HIS A 689 29.22 -13.92 -23.31
N THR A 690 28.96 -13.60 -22.04
CA THR A 690 29.99 -13.53 -21.00
C THR A 690 30.77 -14.83 -20.88
N LEU A 691 30.09 -15.98 -20.77
CA LEU A 691 30.75 -17.29 -20.69
C LEU A 691 31.56 -17.60 -21.95
N ALA A 692 31.05 -17.26 -23.13
CA ALA A 692 31.77 -17.45 -24.39
C ALA A 692 33.02 -16.56 -24.50
N ILE A 693 32.96 -15.32 -24.02
CA ILE A 693 34.10 -14.40 -23.98
C ILE A 693 35.18 -14.93 -23.03
N ILE A 694 34.81 -15.33 -21.81
CA ILE A 694 35.75 -15.89 -20.83
C ILE A 694 36.42 -17.14 -21.39
N ARG A 695 35.64 -18.04 -22.01
CA ARG A 695 36.19 -19.24 -22.63
C ARG A 695 37.23 -18.90 -23.69
N LYS A 696 36.90 -18.02 -24.64
CA LYS A 696 37.83 -17.60 -25.71
C LYS A 696 39.10 -16.97 -25.15
N PHE A 697 38.97 -16.19 -24.07
CA PHE A 697 40.10 -15.56 -23.39
C PHE A 697 41.03 -16.59 -22.74
N LEU A 698 40.48 -17.58 -22.03
CA LEU A 698 41.25 -18.66 -21.41
C LEU A 698 41.91 -19.57 -22.46
N ASP A 699 41.17 -19.94 -23.51
CA ASP A 699 41.67 -20.75 -24.63
C ASP A 699 42.86 -20.05 -25.33
N ALA A 700 42.76 -18.74 -25.57
CA ALA A 700 43.83 -17.95 -26.21
C ALA A 700 45.12 -17.87 -25.39
N ARG A 701 45.03 -18.11 -24.07
CA ARG A 701 46.16 -18.09 -23.13
C ARG A 701 46.68 -19.48 -22.77
N GLY A 702 46.11 -20.54 -23.36
CA GLY A 702 46.58 -21.91 -23.20
C GLY A 702 46.04 -22.64 -21.96
N PHE A 703 44.90 -22.21 -21.40
CA PHE A 703 44.23 -22.91 -20.29
C PHE A 703 43.19 -23.93 -20.81
N ASP A 704 42.97 -25.02 -20.08
CA ASP A 704 41.90 -25.99 -20.38
C ASP A 704 40.51 -25.42 -20.03
N THR A 705 39.59 -25.45 -20.98
CA THR A 705 38.20 -24.97 -20.81
C THR A 705 37.16 -26.10 -20.86
N THR A 706 37.59 -27.36 -20.78
CA THR A 706 36.69 -28.52 -20.86
C THR A 706 35.65 -28.53 -19.74
N ASP A 707 36.08 -28.26 -18.50
CA ASP A 707 35.18 -28.13 -17.34
C ASP A 707 34.23 -26.93 -17.45
N LEU A 708 34.74 -25.78 -17.92
CA LEU A 708 33.92 -24.59 -18.17
C LEU A 708 32.79 -24.88 -19.17
N ARG A 709 33.06 -25.69 -20.21
CA ARG A 709 32.08 -26.06 -21.24
C ARG A 709 30.99 -26.97 -20.69
N SER A 710 31.34 -27.96 -19.87
CA SER A 710 30.37 -28.88 -19.26
C SER A 710 29.46 -28.15 -18.27
N GLN A 711 30.02 -27.21 -17.49
CA GLN A 711 29.26 -26.39 -16.56
C GLN A 711 28.38 -25.37 -17.29
N GLN A 712 28.83 -24.77 -18.41
CA GLN A 712 28.01 -23.90 -19.25
C GLN A 712 26.75 -24.62 -19.75
N GLN A 713 26.87 -25.85 -20.25
CA GLN A 713 25.71 -26.64 -20.68
C GLN A 713 24.73 -26.90 -19.51
N THR A 714 25.25 -27.14 -18.32
CA THR A 714 24.43 -27.35 -17.12
C THR A 714 23.67 -26.10 -16.73
N ILE A 715 24.31 -24.92 -16.73
CA ILE A 715 23.68 -23.63 -16.39
C ILE A 715 22.56 -23.30 -17.38
N VAL A 716 22.80 -23.49 -18.68
CA VAL A 716 21.79 -23.26 -19.73
C VAL A 716 20.61 -24.21 -19.56
N ASN A 717 20.87 -25.50 -19.33
CA ASN A 717 19.81 -26.49 -19.16
C ASN A 717 19.01 -26.27 -17.87
N GLN A 718 19.66 -25.92 -16.75
CA GLN A 718 18.98 -25.65 -15.48
C GLN A 718 18.20 -24.33 -15.49
N GLY A 719 18.67 -23.30 -16.21
CA GLY A 719 17.95 -22.05 -16.40
C GLY A 719 16.61 -22.22 -17.12
N ILE A 720 16.51 -23.21 -18.03
CA ILE A 720 15.27 -23.56 -18.75
C ILE A 720 14.32 -24.43 -17.88
N ILE A 721 14.85 -25.21 -16.93
CA ILE A 721 14.07 -26.17 -16.12
C ILE A 721 13.38 -25.52 -14.90
N GLN A 722 13.79 -24.33 -14.45
CA GLN A 722 13.15 -23.67 -13.31
C GLN A 722 11.77 -23.03 -13.59
N GLN A 723 11.31 -22.98 -14.85
CA GLN A 723 10.07 -22.28 -15.23
C GLN A 723 8.84 -23.17 -15.46
N GLY A 724 9.01 -24.49 -15.48
CA GLY A 724 7.88 -25.45 -15.54
C GLY A 724 7.81 -26.22 -14.23
N GLY A 725 7.29 -25.58 -13.18
CA GLY A 725 7.43 -26.06 -11.80
C GLY A 725 7.32 -27.58 -11.65
N THR A 726 8.40 -28.21 -11.19
CA THR A 726 8.36 -29.47 -10.46
C THR A 726 9.68 -29.67 -9.73
N SER A 727 9.55 -30.21 -8.51
CA SER A 727 10.40 -31.22 -7.86
C SER A 727 11.86 -31.32 -8.33
N ILE A 728 12.78 -31.29 -7.37
CA ILE A 728 14.08 -31.96 -7.52
C ILE A 728 13.76 -33.43 -7.86
N VAL A 729 13.89 -33.82 -9.12
CA VAL A 729 13.69 -35.20 -9.58
C VAL A 729 15.04 -35.79 -9.88
N GLY A 730 15.51 -36.67 -8.99
CA GLY A 730 16.43 -37.74 -9.38
C GLY A 730 15.66 -38.78 -10.21
N ASN A 731 16.35 -39.33 -11.22
CA ASN A 731 15.95 -40.40 -12.14
C ASN A 731 14.52 -40.97 -11.96
N GLN A 732 13.57 -40.48 -12.75
CA GLN A 732 12.25 -41.11 -12.86
C GLN A 732 12.01 -41.64 -14.27
N ALA A 733 11.48 -42.86 -14.32
CA ALA A 733 10.90 -43.47 -15.50
C ALA A 733 9.39 -43.62 -15.24
N VAL A 734 8.53 -43.10 -16.12
CA VAL A 734 7.07 -43.06 -15.91
C VAL A 734 6.36 -43.82 -17.03
N GLY A 735 5.60 -44.85 -16.63
CA GLY A 735 4.86 -45.77 -17.50
C GLY A 735 4.89 -47.18 -16.91
N THR A 736 3.85 -47.99 -17.13
CA THR A 736 3.86 -49.41 -16.71
C THR A 736 4.96 -50.16 -17.48
N GLY A 737 6.08 -50.44 -16.80
CA GLY A 737 7.24 -51.15 -17.34
C GLY A 737 8.51 -50.31 -17.53
N ALA A 738 8.55 -49.05 -17.09
CA ALA A 738 9.73 -48.21 -17.29
C ALA A 738 10.78 -48.42 -16.17
N SER A 739 12.04 -48.70 -16.53
CA SER A 739 13.17 -48.78 -15.58
C SER A 739 14.26 -47.76 -15.92
N ALA A 740 14.82 -47.10 -14.90
CA ALA A 740 16.01 -46.25 -15.04
C ALA A 740 17.22 -46.98 -14.47
N THR A 741 18.25 -47.24 -15.30
CA THR A 741 19.51 -47.86 -14.88
C THR A 741 20.63 -46.82 -14.79
N GLN A 742 21.40 -46.88 -13.71
CA GLN A 742 22.61 -46.09 -13.53
C GLN A 742 23.83 -46.96 -13.83
N ASN A 743 24.57 -46.63 -14.89
CA ASN A 743 25.89 -47.22 -15.10
C ASN A 743 26.88 -46.48 -14.20
N ALA A 744 27.10 -47.00 -13.00
CA ALA A 744 28.32 -46.69 -12.26
C ALA A 744 29.48 -47.36 -13.02
N ALA A 745 30.43 -46.57 -13.53
CA ALA A 745 31.64 -47.09 -14.13
C ALA A 745 32.40 -47.93 -13.08
N GLY A 746 32.47 -49.24 -13.31
CA GLY A 746 33.12 -50.19 -12.43
C GLY A 746 34.64 -50.04 -12.41
N HIS A 747 35.21 -50.19 -11.21
CA HIS A 747 36.61 -50.57 -11.01
C HIS A 747 36.78 -52.07 -11.37
N PRO A 748 37.83 -52.48 -12.10
CA PRO A 748 38.06 -53.90 -12.40
C PRO A 748 38.80 -54.63 -11.27
N ASP A 749 38.26 -55.80 -10.94
CA ASP A 749 38.84 -57.04 -10.38
C ASP A 749 40.16 -57.02 -9.59
N MET A 750 40.08 -57.53 -8.36
CA MET A 750 40.98 -58.60 -7.89
C MET A 750 40.16 -59.69 -7.18
N ALA A 751 40.19 -60.88 -7.75
CA ALA A 751 39.55 -62.09 -7.26
C ALA A 751 40.53 -63.00 -6.48
N ALA A 752 39.93 -63.89 -5.67
CA ALA A 752 40.49 -65.06 -4.97
C ALA A 752 41.29 -64.77 -3.67
N ALA A 753 41.16 -65.49 -2.56
CA ALA A 753 40.65 -66.85 -2.30
C ALA A 753 40.12 -66.93 -0.84
N SER A 754 39.04 -67.67 -0.59
CA SER A 754 39.01 -68.99 0.08
C SER A 754 38.49 -68.96 1.53
N SER A 755 37.30 -69.53 1.70
CA SER A 755 36.84 -70.40 2.81
C SER A 755 37.71 -70.51 4.06
N GLU A 756 37.24 -70.01 5.20
CA GLU A 756 36.60 -70.72 6.31
C GLU A 756 36.00 -69.72 7.31
#